data_AF-A0A8H7QQZ3-F1
#
_entry.id   AF-A0A8H7QQZ3-F1
#
_cell.length_a   1.000
_cell.length_b   1.000
_cell.length_c   1.000
_cell.angle_alpha   90.00
_cell.angle_beta   90.00
_cell.angle_gamma   90.00
#
_symmetry.space_group_name_H-M   'P 1'
#
loop_
_entity.id
_entity.type
_entity.pdbx_description
1 polymer ?
#
loop_
_entity_poly.entity_id
_entity_poly.type
_entity_poly.pdbx_seq_one_letter_code
_entity_poly.pdbx_strand_id
1 'polypeptide(L)'
;MYYKEIIYAKIQSVKYQRNSKTIPTCVDCGLVGHYNKNYYKCSKYNPDTADSVGTSCKRNQSYEMKQEKKEAKQQKTNNINVVCSNCKEVGHSSSRSPLCKNHLSSKLEVFNNNLGKAHQSFTRKIPFRSCIRNNESIIATTSSSVNPQSAATIKSRIISACEDVRQLIFRAQIFVNYYILMHKDDITPDCIFKQNFWYSICQLVNNRKATNGTALPSDMIPAWDTFRIKYPAIIYKVKLASGNSQCISEACTVVATSYLNNIVELFEAKVLRYIRYILQNAFMTMSPDHVAKVAKEFCYQMVCQGNPVWPKSIQLSEGEQSRIKEVCMPLSTHIDVQVTLKSLSASPGKFVRSLAYILSEYEREHLAHNPYDVRRLPLPRLFTISPSPSFRWRFVTISVNSLCCFTKEKLPRGYNAQLDLFCKYFDFKGLGFKSIDDLRPNGLNNVLFSNTIKSDGFTVDFLFEKRRATALKEVKKDIENHDLVLEDFEYEEVERIYQPVFIDPGRKAVYTAAIGLDTSNHQIRQCSTKEYYNLTGSTKYSSRLQKLKDSKGLTSIETNIPTQKTCSSILYDRFIQYIIIHKDKLFAFYGKDTAKDRFFLYQGRQRAPEIMVNMLLNGDKKYNKKKRNKMKRKKWRKMKKAAKKSNERLDRKARAKKKINDNDVSGTVGTHDVTNFEMKQEKKEAKQQKTNNTNVVCSNCKEVGHGTSRSPLCKNHLSSKLEVFNNNLGKAHQSFTRKIPFRSCIRNNESIIATTSSSANPQSAATIKSRIISALNNRKATNGTTLPSDIIPAWDTFRIKYPAIIYKVNLASGNSQCISEACTVVATSYLNNIAELFEAKVLRYIRYILQNAFMTMSPDHVAKVAKEFCYQMVCKGNPVWPKSIQLSEGEQSRIKEVCMPLSTHIDVQVTLKSLSASSGKFVRSLAYILSEYEREHLAHNPYDVRSLPLPRLFTISPSPSFRWEFVTISTNSLCCFTKEKLPRGYNAQLNLFYKYFDFKGLGFKSIDDLRPNGLNNVLFSNTIKSDGFTVDFLFEKRKATALKEVKKDIQNHDLVLEDFEYEEVERIYQPVFIDPGRKAMYTAAIGLDTSNHQIRQCSTKEYYNLTGSTKYSSRLQKLKDSKGLTSIETNIPTQKTCSSILYDRFIQYIIIHKDKLFAFYGKDTAKDRFFLYQGRQRAPEIMVNMLLNGDKKYNKKKRNKTKRKKWRKMKKAAKKSNERLDRKARAKKKINDNDVSGTVGTHDVTK
;
A
#
# COMPACT_ATOMS: atom_id res chain seq x y z
N MET A 1 53.33 16.03 28.54
CA MET A 1 52.16 15.42 29.23
C MET A 1 50.98 16.38 29.36
N TYR A 2 51.19 17.64 29.77
CA TYR A 2 50.27 18.81 29.77
C TYR A 2 48.85 18.64 29.17
N TYR A 3 48.72 18.32 27.87
CA TYR A 3 47.41 18.13 27.21
C TYR A 3 46.51 17.06 27.84
N LYS A 4 47.09 16.05 28.51
CA LYS A 4 46.37 14.98 29.19
C LYS A 4 45.72 15.47 30.49
N GLU A 5 46.39 16.37 31.21
CA GLU A 5 45.92 16.97 32.47
C GLU A 5 44.81 17.99 32.23
N ILE A 6 44.96 18.84 31.20
CA ILE A 6 43.90 19.78 30.77
C ILE A 6 42.60 19.02 30.45
N ILE A 7 42.68 17.84 29.82
CA ILE A 7 41.51 16.99 29.56
C ILE A 7 40.98 16.37 30.86
N TYR A 8 41.85 15.90 31.76
CA TYR A 8 41.44 15.28 33.03
C TYR A 8 40.73 16.27 33.96
N ALA A 9 41.27 17.49 34.12
CA ALA A 9 40.65 18.58 34.88
C ALA A 9 39.27 18.95 34.32
N LYS A 10 39.13 18.99 32.98
CA LYS A 10 37.86 19.30 32.30
C LYS A 10 36.84 18.16 32.34
N ILE A 11 37.27 16.93 32.65
CA ILE A 11 36.39 15.80 32.97
C ILE A 11 35.97 15.84 34.44
N GLN A 12 36.86 16.22 35.36
CA GLN A 12 36.53 16.33 36.79
C GLN A 12 35.54 17.47 37.07
N SER A 13 35.71 18.66 36.48
CA SER A 13 34.76 19.77 36.66
C SER A 13 33.34 19.42 36.18
N VAL A 14 33.23 18.70 35.06
CA VAL A 14 31.94 18.20 34.50
C VAL A 14 31.34 17.06 35.34
N LYS A 15 32.13 16.33 36.13
CA LYS A 15 31.61 15.40 37.15
C LYS A 15 31.11 16.16 38.39
N TYR A 16 31.89 17.09 38.93
CA TYR A 16 31.55 17.81 40.16
C TYR A 16 30.24 18.62 40.01
N GLN A 17 30.06 19.31 38.87
CA GLN A 17 28.85 20.06 38.54
C GLN A 17 27.57 19.21 38.34
N ARG A 18 27.62 17.88 38.49
CA ARG A 18 26.44 17.00 38.37
C ARG A 18 25.89 16.48 39.70
N ASN A 19 26.67 16.49 40.79
CA ASN A 19 26.27 15.86 42.05
C ASN A 19 25.78 16.84 43.12
N SER A 20 25.89 18.15 42.92
CA SER A 20 25.32 19.17 43.82
C SER A 20 23.97 19.70 43.31
N LYS A 21 22.94 18.84 43.26
CA LYS A 21 21.55 19.27 43.05
C LYS A 21 20.78 19.23 44.37
N THR A 22 20.60 20.39 44.97
CA THR A 22 19.53 20.60 45.95
C THR A 22 18.18 20.21 45.33
N ILE A 23 17.33 19.56 46.11
CA ILE A 23 16.01 19.10 45.64
C ILE A 23 15.15 20.36 45.41
N PRO A 24 14.63 20.62 44.20
CA PRO A 24 13.97 21.88 43.91
C PRO A 24 12.63 22.00 44.64
N THR A 25 12.46 23.10 45.37
CA THR A 25 11.24 23.47 46.09
C THR A 25 10.26 24.18 45.16
N CYS A 26 8.98 23.83 45.24
CA CYS A 26 7.93 24.39 44.39
C CYS A 26 7.58 25.82 44.80
N VAL A 27 7.81 26.79 43.90
CA VAL A 27 7.56 28.22 44.21
C VAL A 27 6.08 28.57 44.46
N ASP A 28 5.15 27.69 44.07
CA ASP A 28 3.73 27.87 44.35
C ASP A 28 3.28 27.23 45.67
N CYS A 29 3.86 26.10 46.09
CA CYS A 29 3.34 25.27 47.20
C CYS A 29 4.35 24.85 48.28
N GLY A 30 5.61 25.25 48.20
CA GLY A 30 6.63 24.99 49.23
C GLY A 30 7.13 23.55 49.35
N LEU A 31 6.55 22.60 48.60
CA LEU A 31 6.96 21.18 48.65
C LEU A 31 8.14 20.91 47.71
N VAL A 32 9.07 20.06 48.16
CA VAL A 32 10.25 19.63 47.39
C VAL A 32 9.91 18.63 46.27
N GLY A 33 10.77 18.56 45.26
CA GLY A 33 10.73 17.58 44.17
C GLY A 33 10.04 18.07 42.89
N HIS A 34 9.56 19.32 42.84
CA HIS A 34 8.99 19.93 41.64
C HIS A 34 9.05 21.46 41.71
N TYR A 35 8.97 22.13 40.56
CA TYR A 35 9.25 23.59 40.49
C TYR A 35 8.03 24.52 40.62
N ASN A 36 6.83 24.13 40.15
CA ASN A 36 5.65 25.00 40.12
C ASN A 36 4.32 24.21 40.06
N LYS A 37 3.19 24.91 40.24
CA LYS A 37 1.84 24.34 40.31
C LYS A 37 1.33 23.68 39.03
N ASN A 38 2.04 23.79 37.90
CA ASN A 38 1.67 23.07 36.68
C ASN A 38 2.11 21.61 36.69
N TYR A 39 2.84 21.16 37.72
CA TYR A 39 3.16 19.77 37.94
C TYR A 39 1.96 19.04 38.57
N TYR A 40 1.52 17.94 37.95
CA TYR A 40 0.28 17.23 38.31
C TYR A 40 0.24 16.57 39.71
N LYS A 41 1.37 16.51 40.43
CA LYS A 41 1.44 16.11 41.86
C LYS A 41 1.55 17.29 42.83
N CYS A 42 1.50 18.54 42.35
CA CYS A 42 1.46 19.73 43.20
C CYS A 42 0.11 19.83 43.92
N SER A 43 0.09 20.11 45.22
CA SER A 43 -1.13 20.33 45.99
C SER A 43 -1.97 21.52 45.51
N LYS A 44 -1.37 22.46 44.75
CA LYS A 44 -2.04 23.60 44.12
C LYS A 44 -2.26 23.43 42.60
N TYR A 45 -2.14 22.21 42.07
CA TYR A 45 -2.47 21.91 40.67
C TYR A 45 -3.99 21.94 40.46
N ASN A 46 -4.48 22.95 39.76
CA ASN A 46 -5.87 23.05 39.33
C ASN A 46 -5.96 22.63 37.84
N PRO A 47 -6.65 21.54 37.46
CA PRO A 47 -6.66 21.06 36.09
C PRO A 47 -7.42 22.01 35.13
N ASP A 48 -6.79 22.34 33.99
CA ASP A 48 -7.38 23.18 32.93
C ASP A 48 -8.83 22.78 32.60
N THR A 49 -9.76 23.73 32.74
CA THR A 49 -11.17 23.51 32.39
C THR A 49 -11.36 23.27 30.89
N ALA A 50 -12.39 22.50 30.55
CA ALA A 50 -12.52 21.84 29.25
C ALA A 50 -12.66 22.80 28.04
N ASP A 51 -13.11 24.03 28.28
CA ASP A 51 -13.33 25.07 27.25
C ASP A 51 -12.04 25.70 26.71
N SER A 52 -10.91 25.52 27.40
CA SER A 52 -9.61 26.05 26.96
C SER A 52 -8.96 25.18 25.85
N VAL A 53 -8.70 25.78 24.69
CA VAL A 53 -8.11 25.10 23.53
C VAL A 53 -6.57 25.11 23.65
N GLY A 54 -5.99 24.13 24.36
CA GLY A 54 -4.61 24.31 24.87
C GLY A 54 -3.63 23.13 25.02
N THR A 55 -3.97 21.84 24.92
CA THR A 55 -3.02 20.73 25.25
C THR A 55 -2.84 19.66 24.17
N SER A 56 -1.65 19.63 23.55
CA SER A 56 -1.34 18.81 22.36
C SER A 56 -0.88 17.38 22.64
N CYS A 57 -1.71 16.62 23.35
CA CYS A 57 -1.66 15.16 23.37
C CYS A 57 -2.96 14.59 22.79
N LYS A 58 -2.99 13.31 22.42
CA LYS A 58 -4.18 12.69 21.78
C LYS A 58 -5.35 12.55 22.77
N ARG A 59 -6.08 13.65 23.03
CA ARG A 59 -7.29 13.67 23.85
C ARG A 59 -8.30 12.65 23.31
N ASN A 60 -8.51 11.56 24.05
CA ASN A 60 -9.75 10.79 23.93
C ASN A 60 -10.88 11.73 24.37
N GLN A 61 -11.74 12.16 23.45
CA GLN A 61 -12.89 13.01 23.80
C GLN A 61 -13.67 12.37 24.96
N SER A 62 -14.06 13.22 25.90
CA SER A 62 -14.83 12.83 27.08
C SER A 62 -16.24 12.36 26.68
N TYR A 63 -17.11 12.07 27.65
CA TYR A 63 -18.48 11.66 27.34
C TYR A 63 -19.40 12.88 27.16
N GLU A 64 -19.21 13.88 28.02
CA GLU A 64 -19.89 15.18 28.10
C GLU A 64 -19.70 15.94 26.78
N MET A 65 -18.45 16.10 26.33
CA MET A 65 -18.05 16.74 25.07
C MET A 65 -18.57 16.02 23.80
N LYS A 66 -19.17 14.84 23.94
CA LYS A 66 -19.92 14.15 22.86
C LYS A 66 -21.43 14.30 23.00
N GLN A 67 -21.93 14.52 24.21
CA GLN A 67 -23.33 14.84 24.49
C GLN A 67 -23.64 16.29 24.09
N GLU A 68 -22.79 17.24 24.46
CA GLU A 68 -22.87 18.65 24.03
C GLU A 68 -22.94 18.79 22.50
N LYS A 69 -22.10 18.04 21.77
CA LYS A 69 -22.09 17.98 20.28
C LYS A 69 -23.34 17.35 19.66
N LYS A 70 -24.21 16.77 20.48
CA LYS A 70 -25.45 16.11 20.10
C LYS A 70 -26.64 16.99 20.48
N GLU A 71 -26.60 17.60 21.67
CA GLU A 71 -27.54 18.61 22.17
C GLU A 71 -27.49 19.89 21.32
N ALA A 72 -26.29 20.39 20.99
CA ALA A 72 -26.09 21.49 20.05
C ALA A 72 -26.53 21.19 18.59
N LYS A 73 -27.01 19.97 18.31
CA LYS A 73 -27.64 19.57 17.05
C LYS A 73 -29.13 19.26 17.19
N GLN A 74 -29.70 19.46 18.38
CA GLN A 74 -31.06 19.08 18.75
C GLN A 74 -31.75 20.17 19.59
N GLN A 75 -31.57 21.44 19.23
CA GLN A 75 -32.55 22.46 19.63
C GLN A 75 -33.88 22.18 18.94
N LYS A 76 -34.91 21.94 19.75
CA LYS A 76 -36.32 21.94 19.36
C LYS A 76 -37.13 22.58 20.47
N THR A 77 -38.13 23.37 20.09
CA THR A 77 -39.15 23.88 21.00
C THR A 77 -40.00 22.71 21.52
N ASN A 78 -40.20 22.66 22.83
CA ASN A 78 -41.23 21.84 23.44
C ASN A 78 -42.57 22.55 23.29
N ASN A 79 -43.61 21.82 22.93
CA ASN A 79 -44.98 22.32 22.89
C ASN A 79 -45.86 21.30 23.64
N ILE A 80 -46.64 21.77 24.61
CA ILE A 80 -46.97 20.96 25.80
C ILE A 80 -48.22 20.09 25.62
N ASN A 81 -49.21 20.53 24.83
CA ASN A 81 -50.44 19.77 24.59
C ASN A 81 -50.33 18.89 23.34
N VAL A 82 -49.90 17.63 23.49
CA VAL A 82 -49.89 16.65 22.38
C VAL A 82 -50.34 15.25 22.83
N VAL A 83 -51.32 14.71 22.10
CA VAL A 83 -51.88 13.35 22.29
C VAL A 83 -51.10 12.32 21.45
N CYS A 84 -50.98 11.09 21.94
CA CYS A 84 -50.22 10.05 21.26
C CYS A 84 -51.00 9.42 20.11
N SER A 85 -50.58 9.73 18.88
CA SER A 85 -51.08 9.17 17.62
C SER A 85 -51.07 7.62 17.50
N ASN A 86 -50.54 6.87 18.47
CA ASN A 86 -50.41 5.40 18.43
C ASN A 86 -50.96 4.67 19.68
N CYS A 87 -51.20 5.34 20.81
CA CYS A 87 -51.92 4.74 21.95
C CYS A 87 -53.11 5.58 22.44
N LYS A 88 -53.34 6.76 21.85
CA LYS A 88 -54.38 7.75 22.21
C LYS A 88 -54.24 8.39 23.60
N GLU A 89 -53.20 8.05 24.36
CA GLU A 89 -52.92 8.63 25.69
C GLU A 89 -52.33 10.05 25.58
N VAL A 90 -52.60 10.88 26.59
CA VAL A 90 -52.08 12.26 26.71
C VAL A 90 -50.62 12.30 27.20
N GLY A 91 -50.02 13.50 27.20
CA GLY A 91 -48.68 13.76 27.72
C GLY A 91 -47.52 13.32 26.83
N HIS A 92 -47.77 12.72 25.66
CA HIS A 92 -46.73 12.41 24.68
C HIS A 92 -47.27 12.28 23.25
N SER A 93 -46.48 12.68 22.25
CA SER A 93 -46.95 12.84 20.86
C SER A 93 -46.96 11.56 19.99
N SER A 94 -46.20 10.53 20.36
CA SER A 94 -46.04 9.32 19.55
C SER A 94 -45.44 8.14 20.32
N SER A 95 -45.56 6.92 19.77
CA SER A 95 -44.93 5.68 20.26
C SER A 95 -43.39 5.67 20.24
N ARG A 96 -42.75 6.81 19.94
CA ARG A 96 -41.32 7.03 20.18
C ARG A 96 -41.03 7.51 21.59
N SER A 97 -42.01 8.06 22.31
CA SER A 97 -41.87 8.41 23.73
C SER A 97 -41.67 7.14 24.56
N PRO A 98 -40.75 7.12 25.54
CA PRO A 98 -40.63 6.00 26.49
C PRO A 98 -41.85 5.87 27.42
N LEU A 99 -42.71 6.90 27.50
CA LEU A 99 -43.97 6.88 28.25
C LEU A 99 -45.12 6.15 27.52
N CYS A 100 -44.92 5.75 26.27
CA CYS A 100 -45.95 5.04 25.51
C CYS A 100 -45.96 3.55 25.87
N LYS A 101 -47.12 2.97 26.20
CA LYS A 101 -47.27 1.51 26.37
C LYS A 101 -46.84 0.70 25.13
N ASN A 102 -46.95 1.31 23.95
CA ASN A 102 -46.49 0.76 22.67
C ASN A 102 -45.05 1.17 22.28
N HIS A 103 -44.24 1.63 23.24
CA HIS A 103 -42.85 2.02 23.00
C HIS A 103 -41.96 0.83 22.66
N LEU A 104 -41.20 0.93 21.56
CA LEU A 104 -40.15 -0.03 21.22
C LEU A 104 -38.79 0.64 21.39
N SER A 105 -38.07 0.25 22.45
CA SER A 105 -36.76 0.81 22.82
C SER A 105 -35.82 0.90 21.63
N SER A 106 -35.29 2.09 21.39
CA SER A 106 -34.29 2.32 20.36
C SER A 106 -33.00 1.58 20.69
N LYS A 107 -32.12 1.42 19.69
CA LYS A 107 -30.79 0.85 19.90
C LYS A 107 -30.02 1.57 21.01
N LEU A 108 -30.20 2.89 21.16
CA LEU A 108 -29.47 3.67 22.15
C LEU A 108 -29.98 3.42 23.58
N GLU A 109 -31.30 3.31 23.78
CA GLU A 109 -31.85 2.89 25.09
C GLU A 109 -31.42 1.46 25.42
N VAL A 110 -31.48 0.53 24.46
CA VAL A 110 -31.00 -0.85 24.66
C VAL A 110 -29.52 -0.89 25.06
N PHE A 111 -28.63 -0.11 24.42
CA PHE A 111 -27.22 -0.04 24.82
C PHE A 111 -27.04 0.66 26.18
N ASN A 112 -27.75 1.75 26.45
CA ASN A 112 -27.65 2.46 27.74
C ASN A 112 -28.10 1.56 28.91
N ASN A 113 -29.21 0.84 28.76
CA ASN A 113 -29.81 0.04 29.82
C ASN A 113 -29.02 -1.24 30.14
N ASN A 114 -28.15 -1.70 29.24
CA ASN A 114 -27.36 -2.94 29.41
C ASN A 114 -25.86 -2.66 29.58
N LEU A 115 -25.28 -1.77 28.77
CA LEU A 115 -23.86 -1.44 28.78
C LEU A 115 -23.53 -0.21 29.64
N GLY A 116 -24.54 0.57 30.04
CA GLY A 116 -24.39 1.88 30.67
C GLY A 116 -24.23 3.02 29.64
N LYS A 117 -24.45 4.27 30.08
CA LYS A 117 -24.25 5.48 29.25
C LYS A 117 -22.82 5.54 28.68
N ALA A 118 -21.83 5.15 29.48
CA ALA A 118 -20.42 5.06 29.08
C ALA A 118 -20.07 3.75 28.36
N HIS A 119 -20.63 3.51 27.17
CA HIS A 119 -20.22 2.43 26.27
C HIS A 119 -19.29 2.91 25.14
N GLN A 120 -18.70 1.98 24.39
CA GLN A 120 -17.78 2.24 23.28
C GLN A 120 -17.90 1.20 22.16
N SER A 121 -17.89 1.68 20.92
CA SER A 121 -17.97 0.84 19.72
C SER A 121 -16.65 0.18 19.38
N PHE A 122 -16.69 -1.09 18.97
CA PHE A 122 -15.55 -1.82 18.41
C PHE A 122 -16.00 -2.75 17.28
N THR A 123 -15.05 -3.35 16.55
CA THR A 123 -15.36 -4.10 15.32
C THR A 123 -14.58 -5.40 15.23
N ARG A 124 -15.29 -6.52 15.05
CA ARG A 124 -14.69 -7.83 14.74
C ARG A 124 -14.79 -8.09 13.23
N LYS A 125 -13.64 -8.27 12.56
CA LYS A 125 -13.50 -8.28 11.09
C LYS A 125 -13.19 -9.68 10.52
N ILE A 126 -14.20 -10.45 10.12
CA ILE A 126 -14.06 -11.85 9.63
C ILE A 126 -14.32 -12.02 8.11
N PRO A 127 -13.88 -13.11 7.45
CA PRO A 127 -14.20 -13.34 6.04
C PRO A 127 -15.72 -13.35 5.81
N PHE A 128 -16.23 -12.71 4.76
CA PHE A 128 -17.64 -12.80 4.38
C PHE A 128 -18.03 -14.28 4.22
N ARG A 129 -17.18 -15.00 3.48
CA ARG A 129 -17.24 -16.45 3.29
C ARG A 129 -16.99 -17.30 4.55
N SER A 130 -16.90 -16.73 5.75
CA SER A 130 -16.90 -17.48 7.01
C SER A 130 -17.83 -16.87 8.07
N CYS A 131 -18.81 -16.05 7.65
CA CYS A 131 -19.67 -15.33 8.59
C CYS A 131 -21.08 -15.00 8.12
N ILE A 132 -21.40 -15.09 6.83
CA ILE A 132 -22.79 -15.32 6.44
C ILE A 132 -23.09 -16.78 6.84
N ARG A 133 -24.31 -17.15 7.20
CA ARG A 133 -24.68 -18.57 7.40
C ARG A 133 -25.11 -19.11 6.01
N ASN A 134 -24.96 -20.39 5.70
CA ASN A 134 -25.06 -20.93 4.31
C ASN A 134 -25.78 -22.32 4.17
N ASN A 135 -27.01 -22.42 3.65
CA ASN A 135 -28.01 -23.41 4.11
C ASN A 135 -27.79 -24.88 3.67
N GLU A 136 -26.97 -25.67 4.39
CA GLU A 136 -27.15 -27.14 4.49
C GLU A 136 -26.98 -27.81 5.90
N SER A 137 -28.07 -27.85 6.71
CA SER A 137 -28.30 -28.55 8.02
C SER A 137 -29.77 -28.70 8.64
N ILE A 138 -30.89 -28.27 8.00
CA ILE A 138 -32.37 -28.51 8.23
C ILE A 138 -33.28 -28.24 7.00
N ILE A 139 -33.43 -29.20 6.08
CA ILE A 139 -34.73 -29.41 5.39
C ILE A 139 -35.12 -30.88 5.59
N ALA A 140 -34.81 -31.36 6.79
CA ALA A 140 -35.67 -32.33 7.44
C ALA A 140 -37.02 -31.66 7.82
N THR A 141 -36.99 -30.43 8.37
CA THR A 141 -38.13 -29.89 9.14
C THR A 141 -38.40 -28.39 8.94
N THR A 142 -38.92 -27.99 7.77
CA THR A 142 -40.09 -27.08 7.61
C THR A 142 -40.41 -26.81 6.14
N SER A 143 -41.68 -26.92 5.77
CA SER A 143 -42.25 -26.61 4.45
C SER A 143 -42.43 -25.11 4.25
N SER A 144 -41.35 -24.39 3.92
CA SER A 144 -41.41 -22.97 3.55
C SER A 144 -40.33 -22.60 2.52
N SER A 145 -40.74 -22.00 1.41
CA SER A 145 -39.98 -21.91 0.15
C SER A 145 -38.89 -20.83 0.10
N VAL A 146 -37.85 -20.93 0.92
CA VAL A 146 -36.66 -20.08 0.74
C VAL A 146 -35.69 -20.70 -0.26
N ASN A 147 -35.27 -19.91 -1.25
CA ASN A 147 -34.67 -20.42 -2.48
C ASN A 147 -33.13 -20.53 -2.44
N PRO A 148 -32.53 -21.55 -3.08
CA PRO A 148 -31.07 -21.74 -3.14
C PRO A 148 -30.20 -20.52 -3.46
N GLN A 149 -30.68 -19.60 -4.26
CA GLN A 149 -29.88 -18.48 -4.76
C GLN A 149 -29.37 -17.55 -3.64
N SER A 150 -29.91 -17.53 -2.42
CA SER A 150 -29.96 -16.32 -1.59
C SER A 150 -28.64 -15.72 -1.06
N ALA A 151 -27.46 -16.39 -1.11
CA ALA A 151 -26.15 -15.66 -0.98
C ALA A 151 -25.40 -15.55 -2.29
N ALA A 152 -25.74 -16.32 -3.32
CA ALA A 152 -25.50 -15.80 -4.66
C ALA A 152 -26.14 -14.42 -4.81
N THR A 153 -27.39 -14.27 -4.36
CA THR A 153 -28.11 -13.01 -4.21
C THR A 153 -27.42 -12.04 -3.24
N ILE A 154 -27.38 -12.28 -1.92
CA ILE A 154 -26.85 -11.30 -0.94
C ILE A 154 -25.40 -10.92 -1.25
N LYS A 155 -24.50 -11.87 -1.57
CA LYS A 155 -23.11 -11.54 -1.95
C LYS A 155 -23.07 -10.75 -3.27
N SER A 156 -23.91 -11.05 -4.27
CA SER A 156 -24.02 -10.21 -5.48
C SER A 156 -24.54 -8.82 -5.18
N ARG A 157 -25.64 -8.68 -4.41
CA ARG A 157 -26.24 -7.39 -4.07
C ARG A 157 -25.28 -6.53 -3.27
N ILE A 158 -24.55 -7.10 -2.32
CA ILE A 158 -23.48 -6.40 -1.58
C ILE A 158 -22.35 -5.98 -2.52
N ILE A 159 -21.91 -6.83 -3.46
CA ILE A 159 -20.87 -6.45 -4.44
C ILE A 159 -21.37 -5.35 -5.38
N SER A 160 -22.62 -5.41 -5.82
CA SER A 160 -23.28 -4.37 -6.64
C SER A 160 -23.41 -3.07 -5.87
N ALA A 161 -23.90 -3.10 -4.62
CA ALA A 161 -23.93 -1.94 -3.74
C ALA A 161 -22.53 -1.38 -3.46
N CYS A 162 -21.50 -2.22 -3.32
CA CYS A 162 -20.11 -1.76 -3.18
C CYS A 162 -19.59 -1.06 -4.44
N GLU A 163 -20.00 -1.47 -5.64
CA GLU A 163 -19.67 -0.76 -6.89
C GLU A 163 -20.52 0.51 -7.02
N ASP A 164 -21.84 0.43 -6.87
CA ASP A 164 -22.75 1.57 -7.00
C ASP A 164 -22.45 2.67 -5.98
N VAL A 165 -22.29 2.35 -4.70
CA VAL A 165 -21.88 3.32 -3.66
C VAL A 165 -20.49 3.87 -3.97
N ARG A 166 -19.55 3.04 -4.45
CA ARG A 166 -18.22 3.51 -4.83
C ARG A 166 -18.29 4.47 -6.02
N GLN A 167 -19.09 4.18 -7.04
CA GLN A 167 -19.28 5.02 -8.22
C GLN A 167 -20.01 6.31 -7.84
N LEU A 168 -21.17 6.21 -7.19
CA LEU A 168 -22.04 7.35 -6.85
C LEU A 168 -21.43 8.30 -5.83
N ILE A 169 -20.92 7.80 -4.70
CA ILE A 169 -20.34 8.70 -3.67
C ILE A 169 -19.12 9.41 -4.24
N PHE A 170 -18.27 8.68 -4.97
CA PHE A 170 -17.20 9.29 -5.74
C PHE A 170 -17.75 10.31 -6.73
N ARG A 171 -18.82 9.96 -7.46
CA ARG A 171 -19.46 10.83 -8.44
C ARG A 171 -20.12 12.08 -7.84
N ALA A 172 -20.53 12.03 -6.58
CA ALA A 172 -20.98 13.18 -5.79
C ALA A 172 -19.81 14.03 -5.28
N GLN A 173 -18.84 13.43 -4.55
CA GLN A 173 -17.84 14.14 -3.72
C GLN A 173 -17.13 15.31 -4.42
N ILE A 174 -16.93 15.23 -5.72
CA ILE A 174 -16.14 16.22 -6.48
C ILE A 174 -17.01 17.14 -7.30
N PHE A 175 -18.29 16.85 -7.49
CA PHE A 175 -19.20 17.91 -7.88
C PHE A 175 -19.45 18.83 -6.66
N VAL A 176 -19.59 18.23 -5.48
CA VAL A 176 -19.69 18.99 -4.22
C VAL A 176 -18.41 19.77 -3.93
N ASN A 177 -17.22 19.16 -4.00
CA ASN A 177 -15.99 19.92 -3.80
C ASN A 177 -15.73 20.94 -4.92
N TYR A 178 -16.13 20.64 -6.16
CA TYR A 178 -16.09 21.62 -7.25
C TYR A 178 -16.90 22.86 -6.88
N TYR A 179 -18.12 22.64 -6.41
CA TYR A 179 -19.06 23.65 -5.96
C TYR A 179 -18.54 24.46 -4.76
N ILE A 180 -18.05 23.80 -3.69
CA ILE A 180 -17.40 24.44 -2.51
C ILE A 180 -16.27 25.39 -2.92
N LEU A 181 -15.70 25.16 -4.10
CA LEU A 181 -14.52 25.86 -4.58
C LEU A 181 -14.80 26.76 -5.78
N MET A 182 -16.02 26.77 -6.31
CA MET A 182 -16.58 27.95 -6.98
C MET A 182 -16.96 28.96 -5.89
N HIS A 183 -17.80 28.53 -4.94
CA HIS A 183 -18.39 29.35 -3.87
C HIS A 183 -17.50 29.33 -2.62
N LYS A 184 -16.33 29.92 -2.83
CA LYS A 184 -15.07 29.60 -2.16
C LYS A 184 -14.64 30.69 -1.16
N ASP A 185 -15.03 31.91 -1.50
CA ASP A 185 -14.85 33.16 -0.76
C ASP A 185 -16.14 33.46 0.02
N ASP A 186 -17.23 32.78 -0.33
CA ASP A 186 -18.54 32.73 0.31
C ASP A 186 -18.57 31.78 1.51
N ILE A 187 -19.67 31.82 2.28
CA ILE A 187 -19.94 30.84 3.33
C ILE A 187 -20.43 29.54 2.69
N THR A 188 -19.66 28.45 2.82
CA THR A 188 -20.04 27.14 2.29
C THR A 188 -21.36 26.65 2.93
N PRO A 189 -22.42 26.36 2.15
CA PRO A 189 -23.75 26.04 2.70
C PRO A 189 -23.77 24.86 3.67
N ASP A 190 -24.32 25.06 4.88
CA ASP A 190 -24.35 24.03 5.95
C ASP A 190 -25.15 22.76 5.58
N CYS A 191 -25.93 22.78 4.50
CA CYS A 191 -26.55 21.58 3.93
C CYS A 191 -25.52 20.53 3.45
N ILE A 192 -24.32 20.96 3.04
CA ILE A 192 -23.21 20.10 2.59
C ILE A 192 -22.76 19.11 3.69
N PHE A 193 -23.00 19.44 4.96
CA PHE A 193 -22.64 18.60 6.10
C PHE A 193 -23.82 17.70 6.56
N LYS A 194 -24.90 17.60 5.77
CA LYS A 194 -26.13 16.84 6.07
C LYS A 194 -26.34 15.70 5.07
N GLN A 195 -26.87 14.56 5.53
CA GLN A 195 -27.07 13.34 4.74
C GLN A 195 -27.94 13.54 3.48
N ASN A 196 -29.01 14.34 3.59
CA ASN A 196 -30.01 14.51 2.52
C ASN A 196 -29.41 15.19 1.27
N PHE A 197 -28.56 16.20 1.46
CA PHE A 197 -27.81 16.86 0.39
C PHE A 197 -27.00 15.84 -0.42
N TRP A 198 -26.20 15.01 0.26
CA TRP A 198 -25.38 13.98 -0.38
C TRP A 198 -26.20 12.94 -1.16
N TYR A 199 -27.39 12.60 -0.65
CA TYR A 199 -28.32 11.72 -1.34
C TYR A 199 -28.92 12.37 -2.59
N SER A 200 -29.36 13.64 -2.51
CA SER A 200 -29.81 14.43 -3.67
C SER A 200 -28.73 14.54 -4.75
N ILE A 201 -27.47 14.83 -4.39
CA ILE A 201 -26.36 14.84 -5.36
C ILE A 201 -26.14 13.45 -5.98
N CYS A 202 -26.27 12.36 -5.21
CA CYS A 202 -26.18 11.01 -5.77
C CYS A 202 -27.32 10.68 -6.76
N GLN A 203 -28.51 11.28 -6.61
CA GLN A 203 -29.61 11.16 -7.58
C GLN A 203 -29.31 11.89 -8.88
N LEU A 204 -28.87 13.16 -8.81
CA LEU A 204 -28.44 13.95 -9.98
C LEU A 204 -27.37 13.22 -10.79
N VAL A 205 -26.34 12.73 -10.09
CA VAL A 205 -25.27 11.87 -10.62
C VAL A 205 -25.80 10.61 -11.32
N ASN A 206 -26.87 10.00 -10.82
CA ASN A 206 -27.49 8.81 -11.41
C ASN A 206 -28.50 9.16 -12.54
N ASN A 207 -28.45 10.38 -13.09
CA ASN A 207 -29.37 10.88 -14.11
C ASN A 207 -30.85 10.89 -13.64
N ARG A 208 -31.09 11.27 -12.39
CA ARG A 208 -32.44 11.43 -11.81
C ARG A 208 -32.62 12.84 -11.25
N LYS A 209 -33.84 13.36 -11.28
CA LYS A 209 -34.21 14.55 -10.50
C LYS A 209 -33.96 14.27 -9.00
N ALA A 210 -33.50 15.27 -8.26
CA ALA A 210 -33.37 15.17 -6.81
C ALA A 210 -34.76 15.12 -6.17
N THR A 211 -35.02 14.15 -5.27
CA THR A 211 -36.33 14.02 -4.61
C THR A 211 -36.52 15.02 -3.48
N ASN A 212 -35.42 15.59 -2.98
CA ASN A 212 -35.41 16.55 -1.87
C ASN A 212 -34.74 17.83 -2.38
N GLY A 213 -35.44 18.58 -3.25
CA GLY A 213 -34.92 19.82 -3.86
C GLY A 213 -34.53 20.87 -2.81
N THR A 214 -35.34 21.00 -1.75
CA THR A 214 -35.10 21.85 -0.57
C THR A 214 -33.86 21.49 0.25
N ALA A 215 -33.15 20.41 -0.08
CA ALA A 215 -31.89 20.04 0.55
C ALA A 215 -30.65 20.47 -0.26
N LEU A 216 -30.83 21.23 -1.35
CA LEU A 216 -29.78 21.78 -2.21
C LEU A 216 -29.83 23.32 -2.22
N PRO A 217 -28.68 24.01 -2.38
CA PRO A 217 -28.64 25.43 -2.73
C PRO A 217 -29.29 25.70 -4.09
N SER A 218 -29.87 26.89 -4.28
CA SER A 218 -30.62 27.29 -5.48
C SER A 218 -29.76 27.29 -6.76
N ASP A 219 -28.54 27.81 -6.65
CA ASP A 219 -27.49 27.85 -7.67
C ASP A 219 -26.90 26.46 -8.01
N MET A 220 -27.07 25.46 -7.12
CA MET A 220 -26.42 24.17 -7.28
C MET A 220 -26.99 23.31 -8.43
N ILE A 221 -28.22 23.56 -8.86
CA ILE A 221 -28.78 22.91 -10.07
C ILE A 221 -28.19 23.51 -11.36
N PRO A 222 -28.18 24.85 -11.57
CA PRO A 222 -27.41 25.49 -12.64
C PRO A 222 -25.93 25.07 -12.66
N ALA A 223 -25.28 25.00 -11.49
CA ALA A 223 -23.89 24.53 -11.38
C ALA A 223 -23.73 23.05 -11.77
N TRP A 224 -24.70 22.18 -11.42
CA TRP A 224 -24.69 20.77 -11.84
C TRP A 224 -24.88 20.62 -13.34
N ASP A 225 -25.76 21.42 -13.94
CA ASP A 225 -26.08 21.31 -15.36
C ASP A 225 -24.94 21.84 -16.22
N THR A 226 -24.31 22.95 -15.82
CA THR A 226 -23.04 23.42 -16.39
C THR A 226 -21.93 22.34 -16.27
N PHE A 227 -21.81 21.72 -15.10
CA PHE A 227 -20.80 20.70 -14.82
C PHE A 227 -21.04 19.39 -15.58
N ARG A 228 -22.29 18.92 -15.73
CA ARG A 228 -22.62 17.71 -16.49
C ARG A 228 -22.43 17.92 -17.99
N ILE A 229 -22.69 19.13 -18.51
CA ILE A 229 -22.39 19.51 -19.89
C ILE A 229 -20.87 19.52 -20.11
N LYS A 230 -20.10 20.13 -19.21
CA LYS A 230 -18.63 20.12 -19.30
C LYS A 230 -18.04 18.70 -19.14
N TYR A 231 -18.77 17.78 -18.49
CA TYR A 231 -18.42 16.36 -18.23
C TYR A 231 -19.53 15.32 -18.48
N PRO A 232 -19.92 15.03 -19.74
CA PRO A 232 -21.12 14.23 -20.02
C PRO A 232 -21.18 12.87 -19.32
N ALA A 233 -20.08 12.12 -19.31
CA ALA A 233 -20.04 10.79 -18.67
C ALA A 233 -19.68 10.82 -17.17
N ILE A 234 -19.71 11.99 -16.51
CA ILE A 234 -19.78 12.11 -15.04
C ILE A 234 -21.00 11.35 -14.49
N ILE A 235 -22.06 11.33 -15.30
CA ILE A 235 -23.31 10.63 -15.10
C ILE A 235 -23.04 9.12 -14.97
N TYR A 236 -23.62 8.51 -13.93
CA TYR A 236 -23.64 7.07 -13.73
C TYR A 236 -24.92 6.50 -14.35
N LYS A 237 -24.82 6.01 -15.59
CA LYS A 237 -25.96 5.52 -16.38
C LYS A 237 -26.47 4.12 -15.97
N VAL A 238 -25.97 3.54 -14.86
CA VAL A 238 -26.35 2.18 -14.42
C VAL A 238 -27.65 2.22 -13.62
N LYS A 239 -28.60 1.34 -13.94
CA LYS A 239 -29.84 1.16 -13.18
C LYS A 239 -29.54 0.45 -11.86
N LEU A 240 -29.54 1.21 -10.76
CA LEU A 240 -29.30 0.72 -9.40
C LEU A 240 -30.22 -0.47 -9.04
N ALA A 241 -29.65 -1.50 -8.42
CA ALA A 241 -30.42 -2.66 -7.96
C ALA A 241 -31.27 -2.34 -6.73
N SER A 242 -32.40 -3.06 -6.58
CA SER A 242 -33.30 -2.86 -5.44
C SER A 242 -32.61 -3.17 -4.10
N GLY A 243 -32.67 -2.17 -3.20
CA GLY A 243 -31.98 -2.14 -1.90
C GLY A 243 -30.71 -1.29 -1.88
N ASN A 244 -30.07 -1.02 -3.02
CA ASN A 244 -28.79 -0.28 -3.04
C ASN A 244 -28.96 1.18 -2.56
N SER A 245 -30.15 1.77 -2.68
CA SER A 245 -30.51 3.10 -2.14
C SER A 245 -30.27 3.22 -0.63
N GLN A 246 -30.52 2.17 0.15
CA GLN A 246 -30.27 2.18 1.60
C GLN A 246 -28.76 2.25 1.88
N CYS A 247 -27.95 1.43 1.21
CA CYS A 247 -26.48 1.48 1.31
C CYS A 247 -25.88 2.81 0.79
N ILE A 248 -26.52 3.47 -0.18
CA ILE A 248 -26.14 4.81 -0.64
C ILE A 248 -26.45 5.84 0.45
N SER A 249 -27.65 5.81 1.04
CA SER A 249 -28.06 6.74 2.11
C SER A 249 -27.14 6.65 3.34
N GLU A 250 -26.82 5.43 3.78
CA GLU A 250 -25.84 5.18 4.85
C GLU A 250 -24.44 5.73 4.51
N ALA A 251 -24.02 5.60 3.24
CA ALA A 251 -22.74 6.12 2.79
C ALA A 251 -22.74 7.65 2.69
N CYS A 252 -23.87 8.27 2.36
CA CYS A 252 -24.08 9.72 2.40
C CYS A 252 -23.86 10.27 3.83
N THR A 253 -24.36 9.59 4.86
CA THR A 253 -24.08 9.95 6.27
C THR A 253 -22.58 9.90 6.58
N VAL A 254 -21.90 8.82 6.19
CA VAL A 254 -20.44 8.67 6.40
C VAL A 254 -19.64 9.75 5.68
N VAL A 255 -20.09 10.19 4.50
CA VAL A 255 -19.46 11.29 3.75
C VAL A 255 -19.73 12.63 4.42
N ALA A 256 -20.97 12.96 4.75
CA ALA A 256 -21.33 14.16 5.49
C ALA A 256 -20.49 14.32 6.78
N THR A 257 -20.39 13.26 7.58
CA THR A 257 -19.51 13.20 8.76
C THR A 257 -18.03 13.37 8.39
N SER A 258 -17.56 12.74 7.32
CA SER A 258 -16.16 12.93 6.87
C SER A 258 -15.86 14.38 6.47
N TYR A 259 -16.84 15.13 5.95
CA TYR A 259 -16.67 16.54 5.58
C TYR A 259 -16.59 17.41 6.83
N LEU A 260 -17.53 17.21 7.77
CA LEU A 260 -17.53 17.87 9.07
C LEU A 260 -16.19 17.67 9.79
N ASN A 261 -15.75 16.41 9.95
CA ASN A 261 -14.52 16.10 10.68
C ASN A 261 -13.25 16.61 9.98
N ASN A 262 -13.23 16.80 8.64
CA ASN A 262 -12.09 17.38 7.92
C ASN A 262 -11.91 18.89 8.17
N ILE A 263 -12.97 19.56 8.63
CA ILE A 263 -12.91 20.89 9.23
C ILE A 263 -12.56 20.71 10.72
N VAL A 264 -13.47 20.16 11.52
CA VAL A 264 -13.43 20.13 13.00
C VAL A 264 -12.15 19.50 13.58
N GLU A 265 -11.70 18.33 13.10
CA GLU A 265 -10.54 17.63 13.68
C GLU A 265 -9.19 18.17 13.19
N LEU A 266 -9.19 19.01 12.15
CA LEU A 266 -7.97 19.48 11.50
C LEU A 266 -7.80 21.00 11.54
N PHE A 267 -8.80 21.78 11.94
CA PHE A 267 -8.76 23.24 11.94
C PHE A 267 -7.56 23.74 12.75
N GLU A 268 -7.53 23.51 14.07
CA GLU A 268 -6.41 23.89 14.96
C GLU A 268 -5.04 23.47 14.39
N ALA A 269 -4.91 22.22 13.93
CA ALA A 269 -3.63 21.71 13.40
C ALA A 269 -3.21 22.29 12.04
N LYS A 270 -4.15 22.83 11.25
CA LYS A 270 -3.89 23.61 10.03
C LYS A 270 -3.55 25.05 10.42
N VAL A 271 -4.37 25.67 11.27
CA VAL A 271 -4.20 27.04 11.80
C VAL A 271 -2.86 27.17 12.51
N LEU A 272 -2.52 26.37 13.53
CA LEU A 272 -1.22 26.39 14.20
C LEU A 272 -0.04 26.10 13.26
N ARG A 273 -0.30 25.55 12.08
CA ARG A 273 0.71 25.31 11.03
C ARG A 273 0.75 26.41 9.96
N TYR A 274 -0.15 27.39 10.05
CA TYR A 274 0.04 28.81 9.70
C TYR A 274 0.69 29.56 10.89
N ILE A 275 0.24 29.42 12.13
CA ILE A 275 0.63 30.34 13.21
C ILE A 275 2.03 30.06 13.81
N ARG A 276 2.42 28.80 14.08
CA ARG A 276 3.84 28.41 14.31
C ARG A 276 4.70 28.55 13.09
N TYR A 277 4.00 28.71 11.99
CA TYR A 277 4.63 29.19 10.83
C TYR A 277 4.86 30.72 11.09
N ILE A 278 3.94 31.68 10.97
CA ILE A 278 4.10 33.18 10.95
C ILE A 278 5.44 33.77 11.42
N LEU A 279 5.86 33.38 12.60
CA LEU A 279 6.92 34.00 13.37
C LEU A 279 8.34 33.59 12.91
N GLN A 280 8.49 32.51 12.12
CA GLN A 280 9.82 31.93 11.83
C GLN A 280 10.58 32.51 10.60
N ASN A 281 10.01 33.42 9.81
CA ASN A 281 10.83 34.36 9.00
C ASN A 281 10.82 35.75 9.61
N ALA A 282 9.67 36.14 10.18
CA ALA A 282 9.53 37.36 10.96
C ALA A 282 10.73 37.56 11.89
N PHE A 283 11.07 36.47 12.59
CA PHE A 283 12.14 36.36 13.55
C PHE A 283 12.94 35.09 13.22
N MET A 284 13.71 35.12 12.13
CA MET A 284 14.64 34.02 11.76
C MET A 284 15.62 33.67 12.90
N THR A 285 15.92 34.65 13.77
CA THR A 285 16.74 34.54 14.98
C THR A 285 16.01 33.88 16.15
N MET A 286 14.68 33.88 16.18
CA MET A 286 13.89 33.31 17.28
C MET A 286 13.93 31.77 17.23
N SER A 287 14.14 31.12 18.37
CA SER A 287 14.23 29.66 18.39
C SER A 287 12.91 28.98 17.98
N PRO A 288 12.95 27.78 17.35
CA PRO A 288 11.75 27.04 16.97
C PRO A 288 10.80 26.74 18.13
N ASP A 289 11.33 26.56 19.35
CA ASP A 289 10.52 26.33 20.54
C ASP A 289 9.88 27.63 21.08
N HIS A 290 10.54 28.78 20.90
CA HIS A 290 9.96 30.09 21.21
C HIS A 290 8.82 30.43 20.24
N VAL A 291 9.05 30.27 18.93
CA VAL A 291 7.99 30.36 17.92
C VAL A 291 6.85 29.38 18.21
N ALA A 292 7.15 28.14 18.62
CA ALA A 292 6.12 27.14 18.91
C ALA A 292 5.21 27.49 20.11
N LYS A 293 5.72 28.26 21.08
CA LYS A 293 4.98 28.84 22.23
C LYS A 293 4.17 30.07 21.83
N VAL A 294 4.83 31.12 21.32
CA VAL A 294 4.19 32.40 20.94
C VAL A 294 3.03 32.18 19.97
N ALA A 295 3.20 31.25 19.04
CA ALA A 295 2.16 30.87 18.10
C ALA A 295 0.92 30.21 18.72
N LYS A 296 1.06 29.55 19.87
CA LYS A 296 0.00 28.75 20.52
C LYS A 296 -0.70 29.53 21.64
N GLU A 297 0.07 30.24 22.45
CA GLU A 297 -0.42 30.93 23.65
C GLU A 297 -0.93 32.34 23.33
N PHE A 298 -0.26 33.07 22.43
CA PHE A 298 -0.70 34.39 21.99
C PHE A 298 -1.44 34.32 20.64
N CYS A 299 -0.71 33.99 19.57
CA CYS A 299 -1.17 34.27 18.21
C CYS A 299 -2.40 33.44 17.79
N TYR A 300 -2.48 32.17 18.19
CA TYR A 300 -3.65 31.32 17.90
C TYR A 300 -4.92 31.84 18.56
N GLN A 301 -4.83 32.25 19.82
CA GLN A 301 -5.98 32.79 20.54
C GLN A 301 -6.43 34.10 19.90
N MET A 302 -5.50 35.03 19.62
CA MET A 302 -5.79 36.30 18.95
C MET A 302 -6.49 36.11 17.59
N VAL A 303 -5.97 35.21 16.75
CA VAL A 303 -6.55 34.87 15.44
C VAL A 303 -7.91 34.19 15.55
N CYS A 304 -8.16 33.42 16.61
CA CYS A 304 -9.37 32.63 16.81
C CYS A 304 -10.42 33.31 17.70
N GLN A 305 -10.25 34.59 18.03
CA GLN A 305 -11.06 35.35 19.00
C GLN A 305 -11.14 34.71 20.40
N GLY A 306 -10.10 33.97 20.80
CA GLY A 306 -9.88 33.51 22.17
C GLY A 306 -9.12 34.55 23.00
N ASN A 307 -8.56 34.12 24.15
CA ASN A 307 -7.85 35.00 25.08
C ASN A 307 -6.32 34.90 24.87
N PRO A 308 -5.67 35.84 24.15
CA PRO A 308 -4.22 35.78 23.88
C PRO A 308 -3.38 36.18 25.09
N VAL A 309 -2.38 35.35 25.42
CA VAL A 309 -1.45 35.61 26.52
C VAL A 309 -0.01 35.44 26.03
N TRP A 310 0.86 36.40 26.35
CA TRP A 310 2.28 36.31 26.02
C TRP A 310 2.99 35.22 26.86
N PRO A 311 3.83 34.36 26.26
CA PRO A 311 4.55 33.31 27.00
C PRO A 311 5.54 33.91 28.01
N LYS A 312 5.28 33.76 29.32
CA LYS A 312 6.13 34.30 30.41
C LYS A 312 7.62 33.89 30.35
N SER A 313 7.97 32.86 29.59
CA SER A 313 9.36 32.41 29.41
C SER A 313 10.07 33.03 28.21
N ILE A 314 9.53 34.08 27.59
CA ILE A 314 10.09 34.73 26.40
C ILE A 314 9.91 36.24 26.56
N GLN A 315 11.02 36.97 26.71
CA GLN A 315 11.01 38.42 26.61
C GLN A 315 11.07 38.81 25.12
N LEU A 316 10.22 39.76 24.72
CA LEU A 316 10.11 40.29 23.37
C LEU A 316 9.92 41.81 23.48
N SER A 317 10.64 42.57 22.66
CA SER A 317 10.46 44.02 22.57
C SER A 317 9.06 44.39 22.07
N GLU A 318 8.59 45.59 22.38
CA GLU A 318 7.27 46.06 21.94
C GLU A 318 7.15 46.15 20.40
N GLY A 319 8.25 46.44 19.71
CA GLY A 319 8.34 46.37 18.25
C GLY A 319 8.15 44.94 17.70
N GLU A 320 8.80 43.95 18.31
CA GLU A 320 8.58 42.53 17.96
C GLU A 320 7.13 42.12 18.24
N GLN A 321 6.59 42.47 19.42
CA GLN A 321 5.19 42.18 19.78
C GLN A 321 4.19 42.79 18.79
N SER A 322 4.45 44.01 18.31
CA SER A 322 3.61 44.69 17.31
C SER A 322 3.69 44.02 15.94
N ARG A 323 4.90 43.69 15.46
CA ARG A 323 5.15 42.95 14.21
C ARG A 323 4.63 41.51 14.23
N ILE A 324 4.47 40.92 15.43
CA ILE A 324 3.76 39.65 15.63
C ILE A 324 2.26 39.82 15.36
N LYS A 325 1.61 40.83 15.95
CA LYS A 325 0.17 41.12 15.77
C LYS A 325 -0.15 41.41 14.30
N GLU A 326 0.59 42.34 13.70
CA GLU A 326 0.47 42.80 12.31
C GLU A 326 0.32 41.62 11.33
N VAL A 327 1.23 40.66 11.40
CA VAL A 327 1.30 39.59 10.39
C VAL A 327 0.33 38.45 10.68
N CYS A 328 -0.13 38.30 11.91
CA CYS A 328 -1.32 37.50 12.21
C CYS A 328 -2.61 38.10 11.61
N MET A 329 -2.71 39.43 11.53
CA MET A 329 -3.95 40.16 11.21
C MET A 329 -4.65 39.72 9.91
N PRO A 330 -3.96 39.45 8.78
CA PRO A 330 -4.68 39.03 7.58
C PRO A 330 -5.46 37.72 7.70
N LEU A 331 -5.24 36.89 8.74
CA LEU A 331 -6.04 35.68 9.00
C LEU A 331 -7.25 35.93 9.93
N SER A 332 -7.18 36.88 10.87
CA SER A 332 -8.34 37.17 11.73
C SER A 332 -9.51 37.74 10.93
N THR A 333 -9.25 38.50 9.85
CA THR A 333 -10.29 39.01 8.93
C THR A 333 -11.10 37.91 8.20
N HIS A 334 -10.63 36.66 8.22
CA HIS A 334 -11.33 35.49 7.66
C HIS A 334 -11.93 34.56 8.74
N ILE A 335 -11.85 34.94 10.02
CA ILE A 335 -12.45 34.25 11.16
C ILE A 335 -13.42 35.22 11.85
N ASP A 336 -14.67 35.22 11.38
CA ASP A 336 -15.75 36.09 11.86
C ASP A 336 -16.34 35.64 13.20
N VAL A 337 -16.19 34.36 13.56
CA VAL A 337 -16.72 33.76 14.80
C VAL A 337 -15.63 33.07 15.60
N GLN A 338 -15.63 33.28 16.92
CA GLN A 338 -14.76 32.60 17.88
C GLN A 338 -14.70 31.08 17.65
N VAL A 339 -13.47 30.56 17.57
CA VAL A 339 -13.21 29.17 17.21
C VAL A 339 -13.25 28.28 18.45
N THR A 340 -14.44 27.79 18.79
CA THR A 340 -14.65 26.75 19.79
C THR A 340 -14.97 25.43 19.11
N LEU A 341 -14.82 24.32 19.85
CA LEU A 341 -15.25 23.01 19.36
C LEU A 341 -16.77 22.95 19.10
N LYS A 342 -17.54 23.83 19.75
CA LYS A 342 -18.99 24.05 19.58
C LYS A 342 -19.28 24.77 18.27
N SER A 343 -18.69 25.95 18.02
CA SER A 343 -18.91 26.71 16.77
C SER A 343 -18.44 25.95 15.52
N LEU A 344 -17.24 25.34 15.56
CA LEU A 344 -16.74 24.45 14.51
C LEU A 344 -17.68 23.27 14.19
N SER A 345 -18.40 22.76 15.20
CA SER A 345 -19.33 21.63 15.04
C SER A 345 -20.75 22.03 14.60
N ALA A 346 -21.12 23.30 14.80
CA ALA A 346 -22.43 23.86 14.49
C ALA A 346 -22.51 24.40 13.06
N SER A 347 -21.59 25.32 12.70
CA SER A 347 -21.51 25.95 11.38
C SER A 347 -20.11 25.79 10.77
N PRO A 348 -19.69 24.55 10.44
CA PRO A 348 -18.40 24.27 9.79
C PRO A 348 -18.23 25.03 8.46
N GLY A 349 -19.32 25.46 7.81
CA GLY A 349 -19.31 26.24 6.58
C GLY A 349 -18.57 27.58 6.69
N LYS A 350 -18.69 28.30 7.82
CA LYS A 350 -17.98 29.58 8.05
C LYS A 350 -16.46 29.40 8.03
N PHE A 351 -15.99 28.38 8.73
CA PHE A 351 -14.58 27.99 8.80
C PHE A 351 -14.07 27.35 7.50
N VAL A 352 -14.91 27.16 6.48
CA VAL A 352 -14.41 26.95 5.12
C VAL A 352 -13.82 28.23 4.56
N ARG A 353 -14.29 29.46 4.89
CA ARG A 353 -13.65 30.71 4.42
C ARG A 353 -12.27 30.95 5.05
N SER A 354 -11.98 30.36 6.21
CA SER A 354 -10.67 30.30 6.87
C SER A 354 -9.98 28.93 6.82
N LEU A 355 -10.46 28.02 5.97
CA LEU A 355 -9.67 26.87 5.51
C LEU A 355 -9.47 26.88 4.00
N ALA A 356 -10.27 27.66 3.27
CA ALA A 356 -9.86 28.58 2.23
C ALA A 356 -8.73 29.39 2.82
N TYR A 357 -8.99 30.47 3.54
CA TYR A 357 -7.99 31.22 4.29
C TYR A 357 -7.40 30.41 5.48
N ILE A 358 -6.95 29.14 5.27
CA ILE A 358 -5.63 28.51 5.62
C ILE A 358 -5.09 27.56 4.50
N LEU A 359 -5.88 27.01 3.55
CA LEU A 359 -5.40 26.23 2.39
C LEU A 359 -5.13 27.06 1.14
N SER A 360 -5.48 28.34 1.13
CA SER A 360 -5.70 28.98 -0.15
C SER A 360 -4.58 29.92 -0.60
N GLU A 361 -3.98 30.78 0.22
CA GLU A 361 -2.69 31.40 -0.09
C GLU A 361 -1.45 30.63 0.43
N TYR A 362 -1.32 29.32 0.65
CA TYR A 362 -2.05 28.10 0.35
C TYR A 362 -1.69 27.19 -0.93
N GLU A 363 -1.17 27.68 -2.15
CA GLU A 363 0.02 27.39 -3.15
C GLU A 363 1.26 28.37 -3.83
N ARG A 364 1.88 29.54 -3.37
CA ARG A 364 2.35 30.91 -3.90
C ARG A 364 3.74 31.18 -3.48
N GLU A 365 4.04 31.14 -2.19
CA GLU A 365 5.39 31.17 -1.62
C GLU A 365 6.27 30.03 -2.21
N HIS A 366 5.77 29.34 -3.23
CA HIS A 366 5.94 28.00 -3.64
C HIS A 366 5.83 27.85 -5.17
N LEU A 367 5.02 28.67 -5.88
CA LEU A 367 5.52 29.46 -7.03
C LEU A 367 6.20 30.71 -6.43
N ALA A 368 7.13 30.48 -5.48
CA ALA A 368 8.15 31.36 -4.92
C ALA A 368 9.43 30.62 -4.44
N HIS A 369 9.38 29.38 -3.86
CA HIS A 369 10.55 28.54 -3.43
C HIS A 369 11.76 28.74 -4.37
N ASN A 370 12.95 28.99 -3.84
CA ASN A 370 14.15 29.31 -4.61
C ASN A 370 15.23 28.17 -4.61
N PRO A 371 15.12 27.13 -5.49
CA PRO A 371 15.80 25.81 -5.49
C PRO A 371 17.14 25.51 -4.80
N TYR A 372 18.03 26.48 -4.66
CA TYR A 372 19.44 26.35 -4.36
C TYR A 372 19.98 27.52 -3.54
N ASP A 373 19.20 28.57 -3.37
CA ASP A 373 19.35 29.60 -2.33
C ASP A 373 19.10 28.99 -0.96
N VAL A 374 19.44 29.69 0.13
CA VAL A 374 19.88 29.07 1.40
C VAL A 374 19.40 29.73 2.72
N ARG A 375 18.59 30.81 2.73
CA ARG A 375 18.43 31.69 3.93
C ARG A 375 17.07 31.67 4.70
N ARG A 376 16.30 30.57 4.71
CA ARG A 376 14.84 30.54 5.00
C ARG A 376 14.33 29.05 5.13
N LEU A 377 13.77 28.55 6.25
CA LEU A 377 13.77 27.15 6.82
C LEU A 377 12.71 26.01 6.49
N PRO A 378 12.97 24.71 6.86
CA PRO A 378 12.15 23.49 6.55
C PRO A 378 10.76 23.36 7.14
N LEU A 379 9.93 22.51 6.51
CA LEU A 379 8.57 22.16 6.98
C LEU A 379 8.08 20.78 6.46
N PRO A 380 6.80 20.39 6.73
CA PRO A 380 6.12 19.29 6.05
C PRO A 380 5.40 19.74 4.74
N ARG A 381 4.09 19.53 4.51
CA ARG A 381 3.38 19.71 3.21
C ARG A 381 1.83 19.96 3.33
N LEU A 382 1.21 20.74 2.40
CA LEU A 382 -0.22 20.85 1.94
C LEU A 382 -1.33 19.94 2.52
N PHE A 383 -2.59 20.39 2.45
CA PHE A 383 -3.81 19.63 2.82
C PHE A 383 -5.02 19.84 1.87
N THR A 384 -6.18 19.21 2.11
CA THR A 384 -7.44 19.46 1.34
C THR A 384 -8.49 20.19 2.21
N ILE A 385 -9.26 21.15 1.66
CA ILE A 385 -10.42 21.75 2.37
C ILE A 385 -11.47 20.69 2.66
N SER A 386 -11.79 19.91 1.63
CA SER A 386 -12.77 18.84 1.68
C SER A 386 -12.09 17.47 1.66
N PRO A 387 -12.72 16.39 2.15
CA PRO A 387 -12.16 15.05 2.12
C PRO A 387 -11.69 14.58 0.75
N SER A 388 -10.49 14.01 0.72
CA SER A 388 -9.94 13.30 -0.43
C SER A 388 -10.88 12.17 -0.88
N PRO A 389 -11.38 12.20 -2.12
CA PRO A 389 -12.20 11.13 -2.69
C PRO A 389 -11.40 9.83 -2.89
N SER A 390 -12.05 8.72 -3.26
CA SER A 390 -11.31 7.45 -3.40
C SER A 390 -11.93 6.40 -4.33
N PHE A 391 -11.07 5.82 -5.18
CA PHE A 391 -11.32 4.61 -6.00
C PHE A 391 -11.33 3.31 -5.20
N ARG A 392 -10.78 3.33 -3.98
CA ARG A 392 -10.59 2.14 -3.15
C ARG A 392 -11.94 1.51 -2.88
N TRP A 393 -12.06 0.22 -3.22
CA TRP A 393 -13.24 -0.59 -3.00
C TRP A 393 -13.89 -0.34 -1.62
N ARG A 394 -15.09 0.25 -1.59
CA ARG A 394 -15.68 0.72 -0.33
C ARG A 394 -16.30 -0.44 0.45
N PHE A 395 -16.41 -0.26 1.76
CA PHE A 395 -17.36 -1.01 2.57
C PHE A 395 -18.72 -0.31 2.43
N VAL A 396 -19.79 -1.07 2.23
CA VAL A 396 -21.16 -0.58 2.46
C VAL A 396 -21.58 -0.93 3.88
N THR A 397 -22.25 0.00 4.56
CA THR A 397 -23.03 -0.33 5.75
C THR A 397 -24.24 -1.14 5.30
N ILE A 398 -24.50 -2.23 6.01
CA ILE A 398 -25.69 -3.05 5.88
C ILE A 398 -26.38 -2.98 7.24
N SER A 399 -27.30 -2.03 7.33
CA SER A 399 -28.32 -1.96 8.36
C SER A 399 -29.45 -2.95 8.08
N VAL A 400 -30.35 -3.12 9.04
CA VAL A 400 -31.57 -3.94 8.92
C VAL A 400 -32.34 -3.60 7.64
N ASN A 401 -32.58 -2.31 7.37
CA ASN A 401 -33.25 -1.82 6.16
C ASN A 401 -32.58 -2.35 4.88
N SER A 402 -31.25 -2.25 4.81
CA SER A 402 -30.46 -2.74 3.67
C SER A 402 -30.56 -4.26 3.52
N LEU A 403 -30.53 -5.00 4.64
CA LEU A 403 -30.65 -6.46 4.66
C LEU A 403 -32.04 -6.91 4.19
N CYS A 404 -33.12 -6.32 4.73
CA CYS A 404 -34.50 -6.57 4.30
C CYS A 404 -34.70 -6.35 2.80
N CYS A 405 -34.20 -5.25 2.25
CA CYS A 405 -34.27 -5.02 0.80
C CYS A 405 -33.46 -6.06 0.00
N PHE A 406 -32.30 -6.52 0.52
CA PHE A 406 -31.49 -7.56 -0.12
C PHE A 406 -32.11 -8.96 -0.05
N THR A 407 -32.94 -9.25 0.95
CA THR A 407 -33.62 -10.54 1.14
C THR A 407 -35.05 -10.57 0.57
N LYS A 408 -35.68 -9.40 0.39
CA LYS A 408 -37.13 -9.20 0.17
C LYS A 408 -38.00 -9.52 1.40
N GLU A 409 -37.48 -9.35 2.62
CA GLU A 409 -38.26 -9.57 3.86
C GLU A 409 -38.92 -8.29 4.40
N LYS A 410 -40.01 -8.44 5.15
CA LYS A 410 -40.63 -7.35 5.92
C LYS A 410 -39.63 -6.79 6.94
N LEU A 411 -39.71 -5.49 7.26
CA LEU A 411 -38.78 -4.82 8.18
C LEU A 411 -39.14 -5.12 9.65
N PRO A 412 -38.30 -5.84 10.43
CA PRO A 412 -38.58 -6.09 11.84
C PRO A 412 -38.42 -4.82 12.71
N ARG A 413 -39.38 -4.63 13.63
CA ARG A 413 -39.35 -3.58 14.66
C ARG A 413 -38.74 -4.15 15.96
N GLY A 414 -38.14 -3.27 16.79
CA GLY A 414 -37.46 -3.66 18.05
C GLY A 414 -36.07 -4.29 17.85
N TYR A 415 -35.22 -4.26 18.88
CA TYR A 415 -33.83 -4.75 18.79
C TYR A 415 -33.74 -6.27 18.58
N ASN A 416 -34.55 -7.08 19.28
CA ASN A 416 -34.43 -8.55 19.21
C ASN A 416 -34.79 -9.09 17.82
N ALA A 417 -35.95 -8.72 17.25
CA ALA A 417 -36.32 -9.16 15.90
C ALA A 417 -35.34 -8.68 14.80
N GLN A 418 -34.62 -7.58 15.03
CA GLN A 418 -33.52 -7.13 14.17
C GLN A 418 -32.26 -8.00 14.32
N LEU A 419 -31.93 -8.43 15.54
CA LEU A 419 -30.86 -9.39 15.82
C LEU A 419 -31.19 -10.77 15.22
N ASP A 420 -32.42 -11.24 15.39
CA ASP A 420 -32.91 -12.51 14.84
C ASP A 420 -32.79 -12.52 13.30
N LEU A 421 -33.14 -11.41 12.62
CA LEU A 421 -32.91 -11.27 11.16
C LEU A 421 -31.42 -11.31 10.81
N PHE A 422 -30.53 -10.68 11.58
CA PHE A 422 -29.10 -10.82 11.34
C PHE A 422 -28.64 -12.26 11.55
N CYS A 423 -29.09 -12.95 12.59
CA CYS A 423 -28.74 -14.34 12.89
C CYS A 423 -29.31 -15.35 11.88
N LYS A 424 -30.46 -15.07 11.24
CA LYS A 424 -30.99 -15.83 10.09
C LYS A 424 -30.03 -15.85 8.90
N TYR A 425 -29.17 -14.84 8.79
CA TYR A 425 -28.24 -14.66 7.67
C TYR A 425 -26.75 -14.70 8.06
N PHE A 426 -26.35 -14.51 9.32
CA PHE A 426 -24.95 -14.33 9.70
C PHE A 426 -24.55 -15.10 10.97
N ASP A 427 -23.34 -15.68 10.95
CA ASP A 427 -22.80 -16.60 11.95
C ASP A 427 -21.91 -15.87 12.94
N PHE A 428 -22.28 -15.95 14.21
CA PHE A 428 -21.56 -15.34 15.31
C PHE A 428 -20.63 -16.35 16.02
N LYS A 429 -20.66 -17.65 15.66
CA LYS A 429 -19.68 -18.64 16.14
C LYS A 429 -18.26 -18.31 15.69
N GLY A 430 -18.09 -17.85 14.44
CA GLY A 430 -16.84 -17.30 13.93
C GLY A 430 -16.37 -16.00 14.61
N LEU A 431 -17.16 -15.46 15.54
CA LEU A 431 -16.85 -14.28 16.36
C LEU A 431 -16.65 -14.61 17.84
N GLY A 432 -16.89 -15.85 18.27
CA GLY A 432 -16.74 -16.31 19.66
C GLY A 432 -18.02 -16.36 20.49
N PHE A 433 -19.20 -16.22 19.87
CA PHE A 433 -20.50 -16.38 20.52
C PHE A 433 -21.07 -17.78 20.17
N LYS A 434 -21.56 -18.53 21.16
CA LYS A 434 -22.07 -19.89 21.02
C LYS A 434 -23.51 -19.92 20.50
N SER A 435 -24.36 -19.04 21.03
CA SER A 435 -25.79 -18.92 20.71
C SER A 435 -26.15 -17.51 20.22
N ILE A 436 -27.43 -17.29 19.92
CA ILE A 436 -27.98 -15.94 19.75
C ILE A 436 -28.15 -15.21 21.09
N ASP A 437 -28.35 -15.97 22.16
CA ASP A 437 -28.72 -15.48 23.48
C ASP A 437 -27.54 -14.80 24.18
N ASP A 438 -26.29 -15.17 23.84
CA ASP A 438 -25.08 -14.42 24.19
C ASP A 438 -25.10 -12.94 23.71
N LEU A 439 -25.95 -12.61 22.72
CA LEU A 439 -26.10 -11.30 22.08
C LEU A 439 -27.45 -10.61 22.37
N ARG A 440 -28.37 -11.31 23.04
CA ARG A 440 -29.66 -10.75 23.47
C ARG A 440 -29.49 -9.93 24.74
N PRO A 441 -30.13 -8.75 24.88
CA PRO A 441 -29.92 -7.89 26.03
C PRO A 441 -30.56 -8.51 27.28
N ASN A 442 -29.75 -8.74 28.32
CA ASN A 442 -30.15 -9.39 29.57
C ASN A 442 -29.58 -8.69 30.83
N GLY A 443 -29.12 -7.44 30.71
CA GLY A 443 -28.46 -6.68 31.78
C GLY A 443 -27.00 -7.09 32.07
N LEU A 444 -26.66 -8.37 31.88
CA LEU A 444 -25.35 -8.94 32.17
C LEU A 444 -24.38 -8.93 30.98
N ASN A 445 -24.82 -8.62 29.76
CA ASN A 445 -23.94 -8.62 28.59
C ASN A 445 -22.85 -7.53 28.71
N ASN A 446 -21.59 -7.94 28.72
CA ASN A 446 -20.46 -7.01 28.58
C ASN A 446 -20.29 -6.47 27.14
N VAL A 447 -20.98 -7.06 26.16
CA VAL A 447 -20.92 -6.77 24.72
C VAL A 447 -22.30 -6.94 24.10
N LEU A 448 -22.77 -5.99 23.29
CA LEU A 448 -23.97 -6.13 22.44
C LEU A 448 -23.65 -5.92 20.97
N PHE A 449 -24.42 -6.57 20.08
CA PHE A 449 -24.27 -6.39 18.64
C PHE A 449 -25.05 -5.16 18.16
N SER A 450 -24.45 -4.30 17.35
CA SER A 450 -25.09 -3.04 16.94
C SER A 450 -26.23 -3.18 15.92
N ASN A 451 -26.69 -4.41 15.62
CA ASN A 451 -27.60 -4.74 14.52
C ASN A 451 -27.21 -4.02 13.22
N THR A 452 -25.91 -4.02 12.94
CA THR A 452 -25.25 -3.34 11.82
C THR A 452 -23.96 -4.07 11.47
N ILE A 453 -23.75 -4.37 10.18
CA ILE A 453 -22.45 -4.82 9.68
C ILE A 453 -21.94 -3.87 8.61
N LYS A 454 -20.64 -3.82 8.39
CA LYS A 454 -20.03 -3.19 7.21
C LYS A 454 -19.40 -4.29 6.36
N SER A 455 -19.70 -4.33 5.06
CA SER A 455 -19.16 -5.36 4.17
C SER A 455 -18.57 -4.76 2.90
N ASP A 456 -17.44 -5.33 2.44
CA ASP A 456 -16.85 -5.03 1.14
C ASP A 456 -17.00 -6.22 0.16
N GLY A 457 -17.99 -7.10 0.38
CA GLY A 457 -18.25 -8.27 -0.47
C GLY A 457 -17.16 -9.37 -0.44
N PHE A 458 -16.04 -9.11 0.23
CA PHE A 458 -15.05 -10.12 0.61
C PHE A 458 -14.98 -10.30 2.14
N THR A 459 -15.14 -9.21 2.89
CA THR A 459 -15.04 -9.16 4.35
C THR A 459 -16.33 -8.65 4.97
N VAL A 460 -16.56 -9.02 6.22
CA VAL A 460 -17.60 -8.40 7.07
C VAL A 460 -16.95 -7.92 8.37
N ASP A 461 -17.36 -6.72 8.74
CA ASP A 461 -17.04 -6.01 9.95
C ASP A 461 -18.32 -5.96 10.79
N PHE A 462 -18.39 -6.82 11.80
CA PHE A 462 -19.47 -6.80 12.76
C PHE A 462 -19.15 -5.71 13.78
N LEU A 463 -20.02 -4.71 13.86
CA LEU A 463 -19.91 -3.59 14.78
C LEU A 463 -20.63 -3.97 16.08
N PHE A 464 -19.91 -3.86 17.20
CA PHE A 464 -20.38 -4.21 18.55
C PHE A 464 -20.16 -3.02 19.48
N GLU A 465 -21.04 -2.87 20.46
CA GLU A 465 -20.85 -1.97 21.59
C GLU A 465 -20.37 -2.77 22.81
N LYS A 466 -19.56 -2.16 23.67
CA LYS A 466 -19.17 -2.72 24.98
C LYS A 466 -19.06 -1.64 26.05
N ARG A 467 -19.17 -2.01 27.33
CA ARG A 467 -18.92 -1.11 28.47
C ARG A 467 -17.51 -0.50 28.36
N ARG A 468 -17.35 0.80 28.64
CA ARG A 468 -16.05 1.52 28.59
C ARG A 468 -15.28 1.21 29.88
N ALA A 469 -14.02 0.82 29.76
CA ALA A 469 -13.18 0.42 30.91
C ALA A 469 -12.88 1.55 31.92
N THR A 470 -13.37 2.77 31.68
CA THR A 470 -13.42 3.83 32.70
C THR A 470 -14.44 3.52 33.81
N ALA A 471 -15.43 2.64 33.57
CA ALA A 471 -16.29 2.04 34.59
C ALA A 471 -15.72 0.72 35.15
N LEU A 472 -14.40 0.52 34.97
CA LEU A 472 -13.56 -0.48 35.65
C LEU A 472 -12.36 0.23 36.30
N LYS A 473 -12.51 1.52 36.62
CA LYS A 473 -11.46 2.32 37.24
C LYS A 473 -11.23 1.94 38.69
N GLU A 474 -12.22 1.41 39.42
CA GLU A 474 -12.00 0.86 40.77
C GLU A 474 -10.98 -0.29 40.70
N VAL A 475 -11.25 -1.33 39.91
CA VAL A 475 -10.33 -2.48 39.67
C VAL A 475 -8.97 -2.06 39.08
N LYS A 476 -8.87 -0.84 38.52
CA LYS A 476 -7.60 -0.30 38.04
C LYS A 476 -6.87 0.56 39.08
N LYS A 477 -7.56 1.07 40.09
CA LYS A 477 -6.99 1.79 41.23
C LYS A 477 -6.12 0.83 42.05
N ASP A 478 -6.58 -0.41 42.23
CA ASP A 478 -5.82 -1.47 42.92
C ASP A 478 -4.49 -1.82 42.22
N ILE A 479 -4.40 -1.60 40.90
CA ILE A 479 -3.18 -1.82 40.09
C ILE A 479 -2.33 -0.55 39.99
N GLU A 480 -2.94 0.64 39.97
CA GLU A 480 -2.22 1.94 39.98
C GLU A 480 -1.75 2.35 41.40
N ASN A 481 -2.27 1.70 42.44
CA ASN A 481 -1.78 1.78 43.83
C ASN A 481 -0.65 0.77 44.12
N HIS A 482 -0.24 -0.04 43.14
CA HIS A 482 0.93 -0.93 43.19
C HIS A 482 1.87 -0.57 42.03
N ASP A 483 2.20 0.72 41.92
CA ASP A 483 3.22 1.27 41.01
C ASP A 483 4.62 0.91 41.56
N LEU A 484 4.90 -0.39 41.61
CA LEU A 484 6.10 -0.99 42.23
C LEU A 484 7.38 -0.43 41.61
N VAL A 485 8.14 0.31 42.40
CA VAL A 485 9.43 0.91 42.00
C VAL A 485 10.57 -0.09 42.21
N LEU A 486 11.81 0.26 41.82
CA LEU A 486 12.95 -0.65 42.03
C LEU A 486 13.39 -0.67 43.50
N GLU A 487 13.04 0.38 44.24
CA GLU A 487 13.26 0.58 45.65
C GLU A 487 12.25 -0.18 46.54
N ASP A 488 11.22 -0.81 45.96
CA ASP A 488 10.23 -1.66 46.68
C ASP A 488 10.67 -3.14 46.79
N PHE A 489 11.88 -3.47 46.31
CA PHE A 489 12.42 -4.84 46.27
C PHE A 489 13.91 -4.86 46.61
N GLU A 490 14.37 -5.90 47.31
CA GLU A 490 15.81 -6.14 47.46
C GLU A 490 16.46 -6.61 46.15
N TYR A 491 17.76 -6.33 45.96
CA TYR A 491 18.46 -6.68 44.72
C TYR A 491 18.38 -8.18 44.40
N GLU A 492 18.60 -9.03 45.41
CA GLU A 492 18.47 -10.49 45.30
C GLU A 492 17.04 -10.93 45.02
N GLU A 493 16.02 -10.16 45.42
CA GLU A 493 14.62 -10.46 45.06
C GLU A 493 14.37 -10.17 43.57
N VAL A 494 14.80 -9.01 43.08
CA VAL A 494 14.70 -8.63 41.66
C VAL A 494 15.47 -9.62 40.77
N GLU A 495 16.62 -10.11 41.23
CA GLU A 495 17.43 -11.09 40.49
C GLU A 495 16.86 -12.52 40.55
N ARG A 496 16.33 -12.97 41.70
CA ARG A 496 15.84 -14.35 41.87
C ARG A 496 14.40 -14.58 41.42
N ILE A 497 13.52 -13.60 41.64
CA ILE A 497 12.06 -13.75 41.41
C ILE A 497 11.64 -13.12 40.07
N TYR A 498 12.24 -12.00 39.70
CA TYR A 498 11.82 -11.21 38.54
C TYR A 498 12.72 -11.38 37.31
N GLN A 499 12.23 -10.93 36.15
CA GLN A 499 13.04 -10.83 34.93
C GLN A 499 12.97 -9.38 34.43
N PRO A 500 13.86 -8.49 34.88
CA PRO A 500 13.87 -7.10 34.45
C PRO A 500 14.15 -6.96 32.95
N VAL A 501 13.46 -6.01 32.32
CA VAL A 501 13.47 -5.78 30.86
C VAL A 501 13.60 -4.28 30.56
N PHE A 502 14.82 -3.82 30.27
CA PHE A 502 15.09 -2.42 29.92
C PHE A 502 14.77 -2.15 28.44
N ILE A 503 13.71 -1.38 28.15
CA ILE A 503 13.20 -1.19 26.77
C ILE A 503 13.58 0.19 26.20
N ASP A 504 14.47 0.20 25.19
CA ASP A 504 14.75 1.38 24.36
C ASP A 504 13.83 1.43 23.12
N PRO A 505 12.98 2.46 22.93
CA PRO A 505 12.23 2.70 21.70
C PRO A 505 13.08 3.37 20.59
N GLY A 506 14.34 2.96 20.44
CA GLY A 506 15.36 3.68 19.67
C GLY A 506 15.04 3.88 18.19
N ARG A 507 15.44 5.04 17.64
CA ARG A 507 14.97 5.66 16.36
C ARG A 507 14.94 4.78 15.10
N LYS A 508 15.58 3.60 15.07
CA LYS A 508 15.61 2.66 13.92
C LYS A 508 14.92 1.31 14.20
N ALA A 509 14.48 1.09 15.44
CA ALA A 509 13.74 -0.09 15.89
C ALA A 509 12.30 0.25 16.27
N VAL A 510 11.49 -0.79 16.55
CA VAL A 510 10.23 -0.65 17.28
C VAL A 510 10.48 -0.80 18.78
N TYR A 511 11.49 -1.60 19.14
CA TYR A 511 12.18 -1.58 20.42
C TYR A 511 13.54 -2.29 20.28
N THR A 512 14.48 -1.92 21.13
CA THR A 512 15.58 -2.75 21.65
C THR A 512 15.23 -3.07 23.11
N ALA A 513 15.60 -4.25 23.62
CA ALA A 513 15.35 -4.58 25.02
C ALA A 513 16.53 -5.37 25.58
N ALA A 514 17.19 -4.89 26.63
CA ALA A 514 18.09 -5.72 27.44
C ALA A 514 17.24 -6.47 28.50
N ILE A 515 17.65 -7.68 28.89
CA ILE A 515 16.90 -8.53 29.82
C ILE A 515 17.86 -9.26 30.76
N GLY A 516 17.65 -9.13 32.07
CA GLY A 516 18.61 -9.48 33.13
C GLY A 516 19.36 -8.24 33.66
N LEU A 517 19.85 -8.32 34.91
CA LEU A 517 20.70 -7.29 35.54
C LEU A 517 22.18 -7.56 35.27
N ASP A 518 22.62 -8.81 35.45
CA ASP A 518 23.96 -9.30 35.15
C ASP A 518 24.46 -8.83 33.77
N THR A 519 25.51 -8.01 33.79
CA THR A 519 26.16 -7.46 32.60
C THR A 519 26.71 -8.54 31.67
N SER A 520 27.04 -9.73 32.18
CA SER A 520 27.62 -10.82 31.40
C SER A 520 26.59 -11.75 30.72
N ASN A 521 25.36 -11.83 31.23
CA ASN A 521 24.29 -12.66 30.62
C ASN A 521 23.11 -11.86 30.06
N HIS A 522 23.15 -10.52 30.10
CA HIS A 522 22.03 -9.69 29.64
C HIS A 522 21.67 -9.92 28.16
N GLN A 523 20.37 -10.01 27.88
CA GLN A 523 19.90 -10.55 26.60
C GLN A 523 19.37 -9.45 25.69
N ILE A 524 20.17 -8.93 24.76
CA ILE A 524 19.78 -7.83 23.87
C ILE A 524 18.76 -8.28 22.80
N ARG A 525 17.47 -8.20 23.11
CA ARG A 525 16.35 -8.63 22.26
C ARG A 525 15.77 -7.48 21.40
N GLN A 526 16.32 -7.21 20.21
CA GLN A 526 15.90 -6.12 19.31
C GLN A 526 14.90 -6.44 18.16
N CYS A 527 14.05 -5.46 17.84
CA CYS A 527 12.85 -5.56 17.01
C CYS A 527 12.81 -4.48 15.90
N SER A 528 13.69 -4.53 14.89
CA SER A 528 13.89 -3.42 13.93
C SER A 528 12.66 -2.98 13.10
N THR A 529 12.55 -1.71 12.70
CA THR A 529 11.37 -1.14 12.01
C THR A 529 11.19 -1.68 10.59
N LYS A 530 12.30 -1.90 9.86
CA LYS A 530 12.30 -2.65 8.58
C LYS A 530 11.71 -4.04 8.76
N GLU A 531 12.08 -4.72 9.83
CA GLU A 531 11.49 -5.99 10.17
C GLU A 531 10.02 -5.86 10.66
N TYR A 532 9.50 -4.69 11.08
CA TYR A 532 8.09 -4.49 11.50
C TYR A 532 7.12 -4.09 10.37
N TYR A 533 7.58 -3.46 9.29
CA TYR A 533 6.81 -3.48 8.04
C TYR A 533 6.81 -4.88 7.40
N ASN A 534 7.82 -5.65 7.79
CA ASN A 534 7.80 -7.10 7.74
C ASN A 534 7.24 -7.74 9.04
N LEU A 535 6.33 -7.09 9.78
CA LEU A 535 5.39 -7.69 10.77
C LEU A 535 3.93 -7.35 10.52
N THR A 536 3.62 -6.08 10.30
CA THR A 536 2.25 -5.60 10.02
C THR A 536 1.59 -6.17 8.78
N GLY A 537 2.28 -7.02 8.02
CA GLY A 537 1.87 -7.34 6.68
C GLY A 537 1.90 -6.09 5.82
N SER A 538 3.03 -5.37 5.74
CA SER A 538 3.17 -4.15 4.90
C SER A 538 4.09 -4.35 3.69
N THR A 539 5.41 -4.50 3.89
CA THR A 539 6.47 -4.31 2.87
C THR A 539 6.15 -4.86 1.49
N LYS A 540 5.89 -6.17 1.37
CA LYS A 540 5.81 -6.83 0.05
C LYS A 540 4.38 -6.99 -0.49
N TYR A 541 3.38 -6.33 0.10
CA TYR A 541 2.21 -5.91 -0.70
C TYR A 541 2.34 -4.46 -1.14
N SER A 542 3.19 -3.63 -0.53
CA SER A 542 3.64 -2.43 -1.23
C SER A 542 4.42 -2.87 -2.47
N SER A 543 5.29 -3.89 -2.38
CA SER A 543 5.91 -4.49 -3.59
C SER A 543 4.94 -5.29 -4.49
N ARG A 544 3.90 -5.97 -3.97
CA ARG A 544 2.83 -6.57 -4.81
C ARG A 544 2.07 -5.50 -5.56
N LEU A 545 1.57 -4.51 -4.84
CA LEU A 545 0.77 -3.41 -5.33
C LEU A 545 1.61 -2.59 -6.30
N GLN A 546 2.90 -2.35 -6.03
CA GLN A 546 3.81 -1.71 -6.98
C GLN A 546 4.00 -2.58 -8.23
N LYS A 547 4.26 -3.89 -8.11
CA LYS A 547 4.36 -4.76 -9.30
C LYS A 547 3.04 -4.90 -10.07
N LEU A 548 1.90 -4.87 -9.39
CA LEU A 548 0.58 -4.79 -10.00
C LEU A 548 0.34 -3.41 -10.58
N LYS A 549 0.90 -2.35 -9.98
CA LYS A 549 0.97 -0.99 -10.50
C LYS A 549 1.77 -1.06 -11.80
N ASP A 550 3.11 -1.11 -11.76
CA ASP A 550 4.03 -1.29 -12.89
C ASP A 550 3.46 -2.18 -14.02
N SER A 551 2.99 -3.40 -13.69
CA SER A 551 2.54 -4.40 -14.68
C SER A 551 1.02 -4.57 -14.84
N LYS A 552 0.23 -3.61 -14.35
CA LYS A 552 -1.00 -3.15 -15.02
C LYS A 552 -0.79 -1.77 -15.61
N GLY A 553 0.45 -1.30 -15.78
CA GLY A 553 0.69 0.09 -16.11
C GLY A 553 0.18 1.07 -15.06
N LEU A 554 -0.36 0.61 -13.92
CA LEU A 554 -0.68 1.41 -12.75
C LEU A 554 0.61 2.12 -12.17
N THR A 555 1.64 2.39 -12.99
CA THR A 555 2.61 3.51 -12.92
C THR A 555 2.81 4.36 -14.25
N SER A 556 1.85 4.62 -15.21
CA SER A 556 1.87 5.84 -16.16
C SER A 556 0.78 7.11 -16.49
N ILE A 557 -0.27 7.90 -15.90
CA ILE A 557 -1.39 8.27 -14.78
C ILE A 557 -1.12 8.28 -13.22
N GLU A 558 -1.65 7.51 -12.23
CA GLU A 558 -1.17 7.17 -10.81
C GLU A 558 0.25 7.58 -10.23
N THR A 559 1.11 8.26 -10.99
CA THR A 559 2.35 9.05 -10.81
C THR A 559 2.52 10.29 -11.75
N ASN A 560 1.50 11.02 -12.28
CA ASN A 560 1.40 12.53 -12.41
C ASN A 560 0.04 13.27 -11.98
N ILE A 561 -0.44 13.27 -10.72
CA ILE A 561 -1.78 13.76 -10.25
C ILE A 561 -1.68 15.20 -10.00
N PRO A 562 -2.43 16.08 -10.66
CA PRO A 562 -2.47 17.44 -10.21
C PRO A 562 -2.92 17.43 -8.74
N THR A 563 -2.30 18.15 -7.81
CA THR A 563 -2.63 17.92 -6.40
C THR A 563 -4.06 18.31 -6.07
N GLN A 564 -4.84 17.36 -5.53
CA GLN A 564 -6.19 17.64 -5.03
C GLN A 564 -6.22 18.46 -3.74
N LYS A 565 -5.03 18.73 -3.18
CA LYS A 565 -4.81 19.42 -1.90
C LYS A 565 -4.99 20.91 -2.12
N THR A 566 -6.17 21.23 -2.62
CA THR A 566 -6.36 22.44 -3.36
C THR A 566 -7.80 22.95 -3.19
N CYS A 567 -7.97 24.25 -3.09
CA CYS A 567 -9.18 25.01 -2.83
C CYS A 567 -9.22 26.20 -3.77
N SER A 568 -10.12 26.12 -4.73
CA SER A 568 -9.61 26.21 -6.07
C SER A 568 -10.67 26.33 -7.15
N SER A 569 -11.32 27.50 -7.24
CA SER A 569 -12.06 27.93 -8.44
C SER A 569 -11.10 27.86 -9.62
N ILE A 570 -11.51 27.45 -10.81
CA ILE A 570 -10.57 27.17 -11.92
C ILE A 570 -9.35 26.18 -11.64
N LEU A 571 -8.98 25.73 -10.41
CA LEU A 571 -8.14 24.55 -9.94
C LEU A 571 -8.73 23.33 -9.06
N TYR A 572 -9.99 22.82 -9.07
CA TYR A 572 -10.47 21.42 -8.73
C TYR A 572 -10.99 20.22 -9.73
N ASP A 573 -11.17 19.90 -11.06
CA ASP A 573 -11.29 20.25 -12.56
C ASP A 573 -10.36 19.99 -13.87
N ARG A 574 -9.12 20.46 -14.28
CA ARG A 574 -7.86 19.93 -15.13
C ARG A 574 -6.63 17.14 -14.85
N PHE A 575 -7.13 15.95 -14.30
CA PHE A 575 -8.36 15.44 -13.56
C PHE A 575 -9.87 15.58 -14.10
N ILE A 576 -10.79 16.51 -13.77
CA ILE A 576 -12.24 16.40 -14.18
C ILE A 576 -12.48 16.61 -15.68
N GLN A 577 -11.73 17.43 -16.39
CA GLN A 577 -11.37 17.43 -17.81
C GLN A 577 -10.41 16.30 -18.25
N TYR A 578 -10.27 15.23 -17.47
CA TYR A 578 -9.32 14.11 -17.59
C TYR A 578 -10.07 12.74 -17.66
N ILE A 579 -11.05 12.68 -18.57
CA ILE A 579 -12.42 12.14 -18.45
C ILE A 579 -12.51 10.56 -18.26
N ILE A 580 -13.34 9.83 -19.05
CA ILE A 580 -13.61 8.34 -19.08
C ILE A 580 -12.28 7.65 -18.94
N ILE A 581 -11.40 8.22 -19.75
CA ILE A 581 -10.06 7.86 -20.12
C ILE A 581 -9.34 7.26 -18.92
N HIS A 582 -9.55 7.82 -17.73
CA HIS A 582 -8.87 7.37 -16.53
C HIS A 582 -9.72 6.71 -15.42
N LYS A 583 -11.04 6.96 -15.27
CA LYS A 583 -11.79 6.39 -14.12
C LYS A 583 -11.89 4.88 -14.21
N ASP A 584 -12.26 4.36 -15.37
CA ASP A 584 -12.82 3.03 -15.45
C ASP A 584 -11.76 1.98 -15.18
N LYS A 585 -10.50 2.29 -15.50
CA LYS A 585 -9.35 1.43 -15.21
C LYS A 585 -8.72 1.69 -13.83
N LEU A 586 -8.90 2.87 -13.22
CA LEU A 586 -8.54 3.10 -11.82
C LEU A 586 -9.54 2.40 -10.89
N PHE A 587 -10.83 2.41 -11.25
CA PHE A 587 -11.86 1.60 -10.64
C PHE A 587 -11.69 0.10 -10.90
N ALA A 588 -11.28 -0.33 -12.09
CA ALA A 588 -10.97 -1.74 -12.35
C ALA A 588 -9.71 -2.22 -11.61
N PHE A 589 -8.73 -1.34 -11.35
CA PHE A 589 -7.59 -1.67 -10.51
C PHE A 589 -7.96 -1.73 -9.04
N TYR A 590 -8.52 -0.65 -8.48
CA TYR A 590 -8.90 -0.55 -7.06
C TYR A 590 -10.24 -1.19 -6.75
N GLY A 591 -10.72 -2.07 -7.63
CA GLY A 591 -11.94 -2.85 -7.49
C GLY A 591 -11.85 -3.94 -6.42
N LYS A 592 -12.89 -4.78 -6.41
CA LYS A 592 -13.13 -5.87 -5.46
C LYS A 592 -11.91 -6.77 -5.18
N ASP A 593 -11.03 -7.02 -6.14
CA ASP A 593 -9.85 -7.86 -5.88
C ASP A 593 -8.88 -7.26 -4.85
N THR A 594 -8.90 -5.93 -4.66
CA THR A 594 -8.14 -5.25 -3.59
C THR A 594 -8.76 -5.41 -2.20
N ALA A 595 -10.07 -5.71 -2.10
CA ALA A 595 -10.78 -6.00 -0.85
C ALA A 595 -10.05 -7.07 -0.03
N LYS A 596 -9.65 -8.13 -0.75
CA LYS A 596 -8.75 -9.18 -0.31
C LYS A 596 -7.44 -8.59 0.21
N ASP A 597 -6.65 -7.98 -0.66
CA ASP A 597 -5.25 -7.61 -0.40
C ASP A 597 -5.08 -6.71 0.85
N ARG A 598 -6.07 -5.87 1.17
CA ARG A 598 -6.13 -5.09 2.43
C ARG A 598 -6.25 -5.93 3.70
N PHE A 599 -6.87 -7.10 3.64
CA PHE A 599 -7.18 -7.91 4.82
C PHE A 599 -5.91 -8.55 5.44
N PHE A 600 -4.79 -8.66 4.73
CA PHE A 600 -3.53 -9.10 5.38
C PHE A 600 -2.71 -7.99 5.96
N LEU A 601 -2.91 -6.78 5.45
CA LEU A 601 -2.45 -5.62 6.15
C LEU A 601 -3.17 -5.57 7.51
N TYR A 602 -4.45 -5.93 7.59
CA TYR A 602 -5.15 -6.09 8.87
C TYR A 602 -4.71 -7.33 9.68
N GLN A 603 -4.86 -8.57 9.20
CA GLN A 603 -4.46 -9.78 9.96
C GLN A 603 -2.94 -9.94 10.14
N GLY A 604 -2.12 -9.19 9.40
CA GLY A 604 -0.70 -8.99 9.70
C GLY A 604 -0.54 -8.03 10.87
N ARG A 605 -1.14 -6.83 10.80
CA ARG A 605 -1.17 -5.85 11.91
C ARG A 605 -1.77 -6.37 13.22
N GLN A 606 -2.64 -7.37 13.18
CA GLN A 606 -3.24 -7.97 14.39
C GLN A 606 -2.35 -9.03 15.05
N ARG A 607 -1.56 -9.81 14.30
CA ARG A 607 -0.55 -10.73 14.87
C ARG A 607 0.74 -10.02 15.25
N ALA A 608 1.12 -9.00 14.47
CA ALA A 608 2.35 -8.24 14.64
C ALA A 608 2.66 -7.79 16.09
N PRO A 609 1.68 -7.47 16.97
CA PRO A 609 1.89 -7.16 18.39
C PRO A 609 1.90 -8.42 19.28
N GLU A 610 0.91 -9.32 19.12
CA GLU A 610 0.78 -10.59 19.86
C GLU A 610 2.12 -11.31 19.92
N ILE A 611 2.65 -11.63 18.74
CA ILE A 611 3.84 -12.42 18.69
C ILE A 611 5.08 -11.51 18.94
N MET A 612 4.97 -10.16 18.84
CA MET A 612 6.00 -9.19 19.28
C MET A 612 6.24 -9.20 20.79
N VAL A 613 5.22 -9.54 21.56
CA VAL A 613 5.28 -9.75 23.02
C VAL A 613 5.87 -11.12 23.32
N ASN A 614 5.46 -12.18 22.62
CA ASN A 614 6.18 -13.48 22.67
C ASN A 614 7.68 -13.32 22.36
N MET A 615 8.02 -12.43 21.41
CA MET A 615 9.39 -12.04 21.08
C MET A 615 10.13 -11.34 22.23
N LEU A 616 9.41 -10.57 23.05
CA LEU A 616 9.98 -9.84 24.17
C LEU A 616 10.22 -10.80 25.35
N LEU A 617 9.20 -11.55 25.75
CA LEU A 617 9.16 -12.41 26.93
C LEU A 617 9.83 -13.79 26.72
N ASN A 618 9.29 -14.61 25.81
CA ASN A 618 9.74 -16.01 25.61
C ASN A 618 10.89 -16.15 24.61
N GLY A 619 10.98 -15.17 23.71
CA GLY A 619 11.74 -15.21 22.48
C GLY A 619 11.49 -16.43 21.57
N ASP A 620 12.27 -16.51 20.47
CA ASP A 620 12.00 -17.29 19.26
C ASP A 620 13.16 -17.28 18.17
N LYS A 621 13.06 -17.98 17.04
CA LYS A 621 14.17 -18.40 16.10
C LYS A 621 14.98 -17.37 15.20
N LYS A 622 15.58 -16.25 15.67
CA LYS A 622 16.43 -15.29 14.85
C LYS A 622 17.96 -15.47 14.90
N TYR A 623 18.67 -15.17 15.99
CA TYR A 623 18.50 -15.72 17.35
C TYR A 623 18.40 -17.27 17.32
N ASN A 624 18.93 -17.93 18.35
CA ASN A 624 18.52 -19.23 18.88
C ASN A 624 19.38 -20.48 18.67
N LYS A 625 19.33 -21.36 19.66
CA LYS A 625 19.70 -22.76 19.54
C LYS A 625 18.46 -23.66 19.50
N LYS A 626 17.72 -23.86 20.61
CA LYS A 626 16.70 -24.94 20.75
C LYS A 626 15.57 -24.88 19.69
N LYS A 627 14.74 -23.83 19.65
CA LYS A 627 13.68 -23.58 18.64
C LYS A 627 14.23 -23.49 17.19
N ARG A 628 15.38 -22.84 16.92
CA ARG A 628 15.99 -22.68 15.57
C ARG A 628 16.56 -24.00 15.06
N ASN A 629 17.14 -24.82 15.92
CA ASN A 629 17.60 -26.17 15.56
C ASN A 629 16.41 -27.13 15.39
N LYS A 630 15.34 -27.02 16.19
CA LYS A 630 14.05 -27.71 15.96
C LYS A 630 13.46 -27.34 14.58
N MET A 631 13.59 -26.07 14.15
CA MET A 631 13.21 -25.63 12.80
C MET A 631 14.16 -26.15 11.71
N LYS A 632 15.49 -26.09 11.88
CA LYS A 632 16.47 -26.66 10.93
C LYS A 632 16.22 -28.16 10.74
N ARG A 633 16.07 -28.93 11.83
CA ARG A 633 15.71 -30.35 11.83
C ARG A 633 14.36 -30.60 11.13
N LYS A 634 13.31 -29.81 11.40
CA LYS A 634 11.99 -29.94 10.71
C LYS A 634 12.06 -29.58 9.22
N LYS A 635 12.87 -28.59 8.81
CA LYS A 635 13.13 -28.24 7.40
C LYS A 635 13.92 -29.34 6.69
N TRP A 636 14.97 -29.88 7.33
CA TRP A 636 15.79 -30.97 6.80
C TRP A 636 14.96 -32.26 6.66
N ARG A 637 14.18 -32.64 7.69
CA ARG A 637 13.21 -33.76 7.61
C ARG A 637 12.21 -33.57 6.46
N LYS A 638 11.68 -32.35 6.23
CA LYS A 638 10.85 -32.06 5.04
C LYS A 638 11.64 -32.19 3.72
N MET A 639 12.86 -31.67 3.64
CA MET A 639 13.70 -31.78 2.43
C MET A 639 14.12 -33.22 2.13
N LYS A 640 14.40 -34.05 3.14
CA LYS A 640 14.72 -35.49 3.02
C LYS A 640 13.48 -36.32 2.63
N LYS A 641 12.33 -36.12 3.29
CA LYS A 641 11.05 -36.75 2.85
C LYS A 641 10.68 -36.36 1.41
N ALA A 642 10.86 -35.10 1.03
CA ALA A 642 10.66 -34.66 -0.36
C ALA A 642 11.71 -35.26 -1.31
N ALA A 643 12.98 -35.39 -0.91
CA ALA A 643 14.01 -36.05 -1.72
C ALA A 643 13.65 -37.52 -1.99
N LYS A 644 13.22 -38.28 -0.97
CA LYS A 644 12.72 -39.65 -1.16
C LYS A 644 11.57 -39.69 -2.18
N LYS A 645 10.54 -38.84 -2.02
CA LYS A 645 9.45 -38.66 -3.01
C LYS A 645 9.88 -38.16 -4.40
N SER A 646 11.12 -37.71 -4.58
CA SER A 646 11.67 -37.34 -5.89
C SER A 646 12.43 -38.48 -6.54
N ASN A 647 13.13 -39.31 -5.75
CA ASN A 647 13.76 -40.54 -6.22
C ASN A 647 12.69 -41.59 -6.53
N GLU A 648 11.69 -41.80 -5.65
CA GLU A 648 10.52 -42.65 -5.91
C GLU A 648 9.78 -42.28 -7.22
N ARG A 649 9.87 -41.00 -7.64
CA ARG A 649 9.32 -40.47 -8.92
C ARG A 649 10.29 -40.52 -10.11
N LEU A 650 11.56 -40.84 -9.89
CA LEU A 650 12.55 -41.18 -10.91
C LEU A 650 12.60 -42.71 -11.09
N ASP A 651 12.59 -43.49 -10.00
CA ASP A 651 12.61 -44.95 -10.00
C ASP A 651 11.35 -45.52 -10.68
N ARG A 652 10.17 -44.93 -10.43
CA ARG A 652 8.95 -45.25 -11.20
C ARG A 652 9.04 -44.87 -12.70
N LYS A 653 9.85 -43.86 -13.07
CA LYS A 653 10.14 -43.53 -14.48
C LYS A 653 11.19 -44.46 -15.09
N ALA A 654 12.13 -44.98 -14.30
CA ALA A 654 13.09 -45.99 -14.73
C ALA A 654 12.39 -47.34 -14.97
N ARG A 655 11.55 -47.80 -14.04
CA ARG A 655 10.72 -49.02 -14.20
C ARG A 655 9.77 -48.92 -15.40
N ALA A 656 9.18 -47.74 -15.64
CA ALA A 656 8.36 -47.48 -16.84
C ALA A 656 9.19 -47.43 -18.15
N LYS A 657 10.50 -47.19 -18.10
CA LYS A 657 11.40 -47.34 -19.25
C LYS A 657 11.92 -48.76 -19.43
N LYS A 658 12.13 -49.53 -18.34
CA LYS A 658 12.60 -50.93 -18.44
C LYS A 658 11.53 -51.83 -19.08
N LYS A 659 10.24 -51.61 -18.78
CA LYS A 659 9.09 -52.21 -19.50
C LYS A 659 8.95 -51.82 -20.99
N ILE A 660 9.93 -51.13 -21.58
CA ILE A 660 10.01 -50.80 -23.02
C ILE A 660 11.29 -51.38 -23.66
N ASN A 661 12.20 -51.96 -22.85
CA ASN A 661 13.49 -52.48 -23.29
C ASN A 661 13.74 -53.96 -22.93
N ASP A 662 12.96 -54.53 -22.01
CA ASP A 662 13.02 -55.96 -21.66
C ASP A 662 12.15 -56.80 -22.60
N ASN A 663 12.40 -56.69 -23.91
CA ASN A 663 11.74 -57.49 -24.95
C ASN A 663 12.74 -58.02 -26.00
N ASP A 664 14.03 -58.08 -25.63
CA ASP A 664 15.12 -58.68 -26.41
C ASP A 664 16.08 -59.45 -25.49
N VAL A 665 16.08 -60.78 -25.68
CA VAL A 665 17.20 -61.74 -25.51
C VAL A 665 17.78 -62.01 -24.11
N SER A 666 18.23 -63.26 -23.92
CA SER A 666 18.73 -63.92 -22.71
C SER A 666 20.23 -63.73 -22.42
N GLY A 667 20.66 -63.97 -21.16
CA GLY A 667 22.07 -64.06 -20.76
C GLY A 667 22.27 -64.25 -19.24
N THR A 668 23.18 -65.15 -18.83
CA THR A 668 23.16 -65.89 -17.53
C THR A 668 24.25 -65.47 -16.51
N VAL A 669 24.02 -65.73 -15.19
CA VAL A 669 24.99 -65.81 -14.04
C VAL A 669 25.72 -64.50 -13.62
N GLY A 670 26.02 -64.17 -12.34
CA GLY A 670 25.66 -64.76 -11.02
C GLY A 670 26.25 -64.02 -9.78
N THR A 671 25.69 -64.33 -8.58
CA THR A 671 26.22 -64.27 -7.17
C THR A 671 26.54 -62.98 -6.33
N HIS A 672 26.00 -62.99 -5.08
CA HIS A 672 26.38 -62.41 -3.76
C HIS A 672 26.18 -60.91 -3.28
N ASP A 673 25.15 -60.73 -2.41
CA ASP A 673 25.05 -59.92 -1.15
C ASP A 673 24.96 -58.36 -1.12
N VAL A 674 24.64 -57.61 -0.02
CA VAL A 674 24.58 -57.85 1.47
C VAL A 674 23.48 -56.99 2.21
N THR A 675 23.37 -57.00 3.57
CA THR A 675 22.15 -56.63 4.37
C THR A 675 22.33 -55.73 5.66
N ASN A 676 21.22 -55.52 6.44
CA ASN A 676 21.06 -55.08 7.88
C ASN A 676 21.31 -53.59 8.32
N PHE A 677 20.63 -52.94 9.31
CA PHE A 677 19.49 -53.23 10.24
C PHE A 677 18.67 -51.93 10.66
N GLU A 678 17.72 -51.98 11.64
CA GLU A 678 16.53 -51.08 11.92
C GLU A 678 16.74 -49.62 12.52
N MET A 679 15.92 -48.85 13.29
CA MET A 679 14.76 -49.04 14.23
C MET A 679 13.80 -47.80 14.44
N LYS A 680 12.96 -47.78 15.51
CA LYS A 680 11.59 -47.19 15.70
C LYS A 680 11.54 -45.81 16.46
N GLN A 681 10.50 -45.22 17.14
CA GLN A 681 9.09 -45.55 17.51
C GLN A 681 8.12 -44.30 17.71
N GLU A 682 7.34 -44.15 18.82
CA GLU A 682 6.06 -43.36 19.00
C GLU A 682 6.17 -42.00 19.80
N LYS A 683 5.29 -41.44 20.70
CA LYS A 683 3.93 -41.62 21.36
C LYS A 683 3.48 -40.21 21.95
N LYS A 684 2.33 -39.83 22.59
CA LYS A 684 0.97 -40.38 22.91
C LYS A 684 -0.19 -39.31 22.86
N GLU A 685 -0.48 -38.51 23.91
CA GLU A 685 -1.82 -37.88 24.27
C GLU A 685 -1.74 -36.46 24.94
N ALA A 686 -2.74 -35.68 25.46
CA ALA A 686 -4.24 -35.61 25.59
C ALA A 686 -4.68 -34.08 25.64
N LYS A 687 -5.76 -33.46 26.22
CA LYS A 687 -7.05 -33.73 26.95
C LYS A 687 -7.99 -32.46 26.78
N GLN A 688 -9.30 -32.43 27.20
CA GLN A 688 -10.32 -31.41 26.75
C GLN A 688 -11.68 -31.41 27.57
N GLN A 689 -12.61 -30.39 27.50
CA GLN A 689 -14.13 -30.52 27.52
C GLN A 689 -15.08 -29.23 27.48
N LYS A 690 -16.42 -29.45 27.30
CA LYS A 690 -17.69 -28.61 27.42
C LYS A 690 -18.28 -27.75 26.21
N THR A 691 -19.60 -27.43 26.18
CA THR A 691 -20.56 -27.17 25.01
C THR A 691 -21.15 -25.71 24.84
N ASN A 692 -22.22 -25.25 24.11
CA ASN A 692 -23.44 -25.78 23.36
C ASN A 692 -23.99 -24.82 22.18
N ASN A 693 -25.30 -24.83 21.74
CA ASN A 693 -25.85 -24.26 20.45
C ASN A 693 -27.39 -23.84 20.36
N THR A 694 -27.80 -22.89 19.47
CA THR A 694 -29.22 -22.64 18.96
C THR A 694 -29.37 -22.24 17.44
N ASN A 695 -30.57 -22.32 16.80
CA ASN A 695 -30.81 -22.54 15.34
C ASN A 695 -31.76 -21.56 14.57
N VAL A 696 -31.82 -21.69 13.22
CA VAL A 696 -32.82 -21.09 12.26
C VAL A 696 -32.98 -22.03 11.03
N VAL A 697 -33.41 -21.62 9.81
CA VAL A 697 -33.77 -22.51 8.65
C VAL A 697 -33.18 -22.05 7.27
N CYS A 698 -33.28 -22.82 6.16
CA CYS A 698 -34.25 -22.57 5.04
C CYS A 698 -34.00 -22.92 3.52
N SER A 699 -32.80 -23.08 2.91
CA SER A 699 -32.67 -22.84 1.42
C SER A 699 -31.90 -23.74 0.39
N ASN A 700 -30.56 -23.77 0.24
CA ASN A 700 -29.90 -24.16 -1.06
C ASN A 700 -29.77 -25.64 -1.47
N CYS A 701 -29.76 -26.46 -0.46
CA CYS A 701 -29.33 -27.85 -0.32
C CYS A 701 -29.93 -28.33 1.01
N LYS A 702 -30.33 -27.38 1.86
CA LYS A 702 -31.69 -26.79 1.91
C LYS A 702 -31.97 -26.16 3.29
N GLU A 703 -30.94 -25.98 4.12
CA GLU A 703 -30.96 -26.70 5.39
C GLU A 703 -30.24 -25.84 6.53
N VAL A 704 -30.86 -25.59 7.71
CA VAL A 704 -30.49 -24.86 9.00
C VAL A 704 -29.86 -23.52 8.88
N GLY A 705 -30.33 -22.56 9.67
CA GLY A 705 -29.57 -21.48 10.29
C GLY A 705 -29.27 -20.28 9.39
N HIS A 706 -29.47 -20.43 8.09
CA HIS A 706 -28.40 -20.04 7.20
C HIS A 706 -28.81 -19.30 5.92
N GLY A 707 -30.07 -18.93 5.75
CA GLY A 707 -30.57 -18.08 4.68
C GLY A 707 -30.21 -18.33 3.19
N THR A 708 -29.16 -19.08 2.77
CA THR A 708 -28.29 -18.69 1.61
C THR A 708 -27.39 -19.79 0.92
N SER A 709 -26.50 -19.43 -0.07
CA SER A 709 -25.57 -20.34 -0.83
C SER A 709 -24.09 -19.92 -1.14
N ARG A 710 -23.75 -18.67 -1.51
CA ARG A 710 -22.32 -18.23 -1.68
C ARG A 710 -21.60 -17.87 -0.35
N SER A 711 -22.02 -18.45 0.75
CA SER A 711 -21.62 -18.10 2.13
C SER A 711 -20.57 -19.16 2.64
N PRO A 712 -20.30 -19.46 3.93
CA PRO A 712 -19.48 -20.63 4.36
C PRO A 712 -20.17 -21.98 4.43
N LEU A 713 -21.10 -22.15 5.39
CA LEU A 713 -21.63 -23.38 5.98
C LEU A 713 -22.43 -24.32 5.03
N CYS A 714 -22.30 -24.13 3.71
CA CYS A 714 -22.95 -24.90 2.66
C CYS A 714 -21.84 -25.77 2.11
N LYS A 715 -21.99 -27.08 2.28
CA LYS A 715 -21.11 -28.15 1.80
C LYS A 715 -20.73 -27.92 0.31
N ASN A 716 -21.61 -27.30 -0.48
CA ASN A 716 -21.43 -26.89 -1.88
C ASN A 716 -20.66 -25.56 -2.15
N HIS A 717 -20.06 -24.88 -1.15
CA HIS A 717 -19.43 -23.56 -1.39
C HIS A 717 -18.12 -23.59 -2.21
N LEU A 718 -18.20 -23.17 -3.49
CA LEU A 718 -17.03 -22.97 -4.34
C LEU A 718 -16.20 -21.74 -3.93
N SER A 719 -15.18 -22.00 -3.11
CA SER A 719 -14.14 -21.04 -2.70
C SER A 719 -13.42 -20.41 -3.89
N SER A 720 -13.63 -19.11 -4.12
CA SER A 720 -12.94 -18.37 -5.19
C SER A 720 -11.42 -18.29 -4.98
N LYS A 721 -10.63 -18.02 -6.04
CA LYS A 721 -9.19 -17.67 -5.95
C LYS A 721 -8.95 -16.51 -4.97
N LEU A 722 -9.92 -15.61 -4.86
CA LEU A 722 -9.93 -14.52 -3.88
C LEU A 722 -10.04 -15.05 -2.44
N GLU A 723 -10.83 -16.09 -2.21
CA GLU A 723 -11.02 -16.73 -0.91
C GLU A 723 -9.92 -17.70 -0.48
N VAL A 724 -9.37 -18.52 -1.39
CA VAL A 724 -8.49 -19.63 -0.96
C VAL A 724 -7.15 -19.16 -0.37
N PHE A 725 -6.49 -18.15 -0.96
CA PHE A 725 -5.31 -17.56 -0.29
C PHE A 725 -5.72 -16.89 1.04
N ASN A 726 -6.96 -16.39 1.16
CA ASN A 726 -7.43 -15.67 2.34
C ASN A 726 -7.75 -16.53 3.56
N ASN A 727 -7.89 -17.85 3.42
CA ASN A 727 -7.90 -18.74 4.59
C ASN A 727 -6.50 -19.31 4.89
N ASN A 728 -5.65 -19.47 3.88
CA ASN A 728 -4.39 -20.22 4.03
C ASN A 728 -3.17 -19.34 4.34
N LEU A 729 -2.97 -18.28 3.55
CA LEU A 729 -1.95 -17.30 3.88
C LEU A 729 -2.46 -16.37 4.99
N GLY A 730 -3.79 -16.20 5.07
CA GLY A 730 -4.55 -15.82 6.26
C GLY A 730 -4.34 -14.38 6.71
N LYS A 731 -4.88 -13.35 6.05
CA LYS A 731 -5.65 -13.37 4.78
C LYS A 731 -4.72 -13.23 3.56
N ALA A 732 -4.65 -12.03 3.00
CA ALA A 732 -4.13 -11.75 1.67
C ALA A 732 -2.65 -11.36 1.57
N HIS A 733 -1.79 -12.38 1.60
CA HIS A 733 -0.55 -12.51 0.82
C HIS A 733 0.30 -11.29 0.36
N GLN A 734 1.59 -11.58 0.22
CA GLN A 734 2.51 -10.79 -0.59
C GLN A 734 2.87 -11.61 -1.85
N SER A 735 2.71 -11.08 -3.07
CA SER A 735 3.14 -11.81 -4.28
C SER A 735 4.63 -11.63 -4.57
N PHE A 736 5.36 -12.72 -4.74
CA PHE A 736 6.74 -12.76 -5.24
C PHE A 736 6.81 -13.76 -6.37
N THR A 737 7.76 -13.55 -7.27
CA THR A 737 8.06 -14.53 -8.29
C THR A 737 9.26 -15.38 -7.87
N ARG A 738 9.27 -16.63 -8.30
CA ARG A 738 10.51 -17.42 -8.45
C ARG A 738 10.73 -17.58 -9.96
N LYS A 739 11.91 -17.19 -10.44
CA LYS A 739 12.28 -17.20 -11.86
C LYS A 739 13.09 -18.45 -12.17
N ILE A 740 12.67 -19.23 -13.17
CA ILE A 740 13.46 -20.34 -13.76
C ILE A 740 13.32 -20.37 -15.29
N PRO A 741 14.23 -21.03 -16.03
CA PRO A 741 14.15 -21.13 -17.49
C PRO A 741 12.87 -21.85 -17.96
N PHE A 742 12.22 -21.31 -18.99
CA PHE A 742 10.94 -21.80 -19.52
C PHE A 742 11.00 -23.27 -19.97
N ARG A 743 12.06 -23.65 -20.71
CA ARG A 743 12.32 -25.04 -21.12
C ARG A 743 12.56 -26.00 -19.96
N SER A 744 12.91 -25.52 -18.77
CA SER A 744 13.16 -26.37 -17.57
C SER A 744 11.92 -26.61 -16.71
N CYS A 745 10.76 -26.03 -17.08
CA CYS A 745 9.54 -26.10 -16.28
C CYS A 745 8.26 -26.41 -17.07
N ILE A 746 8.34 -26.64 -18.37
CA ILE A 746 7.28 -27.38 -19.09
C ILE A 746 7.47 -28.88 -18.81
N ARG A 747 6.38 -29.65 -18.77
CA ARG A 747 6.45 -31.11 -18.81
C ARG A 747 6.40 -31.59 -20.26
N ASN A 748 7.36 -32.44 -20.63
CA ASN A 748 7.26 -33.24 -21.85
C ASN A 748 6.07 -34.20 -21.74
N ASN A 749 4.95 -33.78 -22.32
CA ASN A 749 3.93 -34.67 -22.85
C ASN A 749 3.98 -34.48 -24.36
N GLU A 750 4.67 -35.36 -25.10
CA GLU A 750 4.88 -35.20 -26.54
C GLU A 750 3.55 -35.14 -27.34
N SER A 751 2.46 -35.74 -26.84
CA SER A 751 1.13 -35.75 -27.46
C SER A 751 0.44 -34.38 -27.63
N ILE A 752 0.93 -33.32 -26.97
CA ILE A 752 0.27 -32.00 -26.95
C ILE A 752 0.78 -31.07 -28.08
N ILE A 753 1.88 -31.42 -28.74
CA ILE A 753 2.43 -30.64 -29.86
C ILE A 753 1.77 -31.02 -31.20
N ALA A 754 1.24 -32.24 -31.32
CA ALA A 754 0.68 -32.77 -32.57
C ALA A 754 -0.75 -32.27 -32.92
N THR A 755 -1.54 -31.80 -31.94
CA THR A 755 -3.00 -31.56 -32.11
C THR A 755 -3.38 -30.11 -32.47
N THR A 756 -2.43 -29.32 -33.00
CA THR A 756 -2.67 -27.97 -33.52
C THR A 756 -2.71 -27.86 -35.04
N SER A 757 -2.61 -28.98 -35.77
CA SER A 757 -2.50 -29.01 -37.23
C SER A 757 -3.40 -30.05 -37.92
N SER A 758 -4.72 -29.94 -37.76
CA SER A 758 -5.71 -30.59 -38.64
C SER A 758 -7.14 -30.02 -38.49
N SER A 759 -7.94 -30.21 -39.56
CA SER A 759 -9.42 -30.14 -39.66
C SER A 759 -10.18 -28.94 -39.08
N ALA A 760 -10.64 -28.05 -39.96
CA ALA A 760 -11.90 -27.29 -39.83
C ALA A 760 -12.55 -27.18 -41.23
N ASN A 761 -13.87 -27.38 -41.33
CA ASN A 761 -14.57 -27.59 -42.61
C ASN A 761 -14.66 -26.29 -43.47
N PRO A 762 -14.19 -26.28 -44.74
CA PRO A 762 -14.15 -25.10 -45.61
C PRO A 762 -15.49 -24.40 -45.87
N GLN A 763 -16.61 -25.13 -46.04
CA GLN A 763 -17.86 -24.50 -46.49
C GLN A 763 -18.47 -23.54 -45.46
N SER A 764 -18.14 -23.70 -44.18
CA SER A 764 -18.49 -22.71 -43.15
C SER A 764 -17.78 -21.35 -43.34
N ALA A 765 -16.62 -21.34 -44.00
CA ALA A 765 -15.74 -20.18 -44.07
C ALA A 765 -16.30 -19.05 -44.96
N ALA A 766 -17.04 -19.36 -46.02
CA ALA A 766 -17.63 -18.33 -46.90
C ALA A 766 -18.68 -17.48 -46.16
N THR A 767 -19.66 -18.13 -45.53
CA THR A 767 -20.70 -17.51 -44.71
C THR A 767 -20.12 -16.80 -43.48
N ILE A 768 -19.00 -17.27 -42.95
CA ILE A 768 -18.25 -16.59 -41.88
C ILE A 768 -17.48 -15.38 -42.42
N LYS A 769 -16.90 -15.43 -43.62
CA LYS A 769 -16.11 -14.34 -44.23
C LYS A 769 -16.98 -13.14 -44.61
N SER A 770 -18.17 -13.37 -45.18
CA SER A 770 -19.15 -12.29 -45.43
C SER A 770 -19.67 -11.67 -44.13
N ARG A 771 -20.02 -12.50 -43.13
CA ARG A 771 -20.38 -12.04 -41.78
C ARG A 771 -19.24 -11.31 -41.07
N ILE A 772 -17.97 -11.66 -41.32
CA ILE A 772 -16.79 -10.96 -40.77
C ILE A 772 -16.57 -9.60 -41.45
N ILE A 773 -16.70 -9.49 -42.77
CA ILE A 773 -16.53 -8.20 -43.48
C ILE A 773 -17.66 -7.23 -43.06
N SER A 774 -18.91 -7.70 -43.03
CA SER A 774 -20.03 -6.92 -42.48
C SER A 774 -19.79 -6.53 -41.00
N ALA A 775 -19.28 -7.46 -40.18
CA ALA A 775 -18.95 -7.19 -38.78
C ALA A 775 -17.62 -6.43 -38.56
N LEU A 776 -16.86 -6.09 -39.60
CA LEU A 776 -15.73 -5.16 -39.52
C LEU A 776 -16.23 -3.74 -39.83
N ASN A 777 -16.99 -3.58 -40.91
CA ASN A 777 -17.55 -2.29 -41.30
C ASN A 777 -18.60 -1.77 -40.29
N ASN A 778 -19.43 -2.66 -39.71
CA ASN A 778 -20.47 -2.30 -38.75
C ASN A 778 -20.08 -2.40 -37.27
N ARG A 779 -18.79 -2.58 -36.93
CA ARG A 779 -18.35 -2.68 -35.52
C ARG A 779 -18.24 -1.31 -34.83
N LYS A 780 -19.40 -0.69 -34.60
CA LYS A 780 -19.59 0.21 -33.44
C LYS A 780 -19.06 -0.51 -32.19
N ALA A 781 -18.24 0.16 -31.39
CA ALA A 781 -17.51 -0.46 -30.28
C ALA A 781 -18.45 -1.25 -29.36
N THR A 782 -18.25 -2.56 -29.24
CA THR A 782 -19.24 -3.52 -28.69
C THR A 782 -19.49 -3.41 -27.18
N ASN A 783 -19.05 -2.33 -26.54
CA ASN A 783 -19.17 -2.03 -25.11
C ASN A 783 -19.75 -0.62 -24.87
N GLY A 784 -20.84 -0.26 -25.57
CA GLY A 784 -21.84 0.74 -25.13
C GLY A 784 -21.37 2.20 -24.92
N THR A 785 -20.14 2.55 -25.28
CA THR A 785 -19.60 3.92 -25.23
C THR A 785 -19.02 4.26 -26.58
N THR A 786 -19.57 5.29 -27.22
CA THR A 786 -19.01 5.85 -28.45
C THR A 786 -17.61 6.40 -28.20
N LEU A 787 -16.70 6.16 -29.13
CA LEU A 787 -15.46 6.93 -29.20
C LEU A 787 -15.81 8.40 -29.53
N PRO A 788 -15.04 9.38 -29.04
CA PRO A 788 -15.10 10.74 -29.56
C PRO A 788 -14.91 10.73 -31.09
N SER A 789 -15.72 11.54 -31.78
CA SER A 789 -15.74 11.70 -33.24
C SER A 789 -14.34 11.82 -33.83
N ASP A 790 -13.54 12.70 -33.22
CA ASP A 790 -12.27 13.21 -33.72
C ASP A 790 -11.13 12.18 -33.63
N ILE A 791 -11.30 11.09 -32.86
CA ILE A 791 -10.29 10.03 -32.76
C ILE A 791 -10.16 9.24 -34.06
N ILE A 792 -11.24 9.07 -34.83
CA ILE A 792 -11.17 8.30 -36.10
C ILE A 792 -10.44 9.11 -37.18
N PRO A 793 -10.77 10.38 -37.47
CA PRO A 793 -9.96 11.25 -38.32
C PRO A 793 -8.51 11.38 -37.84
N ALA A 794 -8.27 11.55 -36.54
CA ALA A 794 -6.90 11.65 -36.02
C ALA A 794 -6.09 10.35 -36.19
N TRP A 795 -6.72 9.19 -35.99
CA TRP A 795 -6.09 7.88 -36.26
C TRP A 795 -5.84 7.68 -37.76
N ASP A 796 -6.73 8.15 -38.62
CA ASP A 796 -6.60 7.98 -40.06
C ASP A 796 -5.54 8.92 -40.65
N THR A 797 -5.45 10.17 -40.20
CA THR A 797 -4.31 11.05 -40.45
C THR A 797 -3.00 10.42 -39.96
N PHE A 798 -3.00 9.84 -38.76
CA PHE A 798 -1.81 9.21 -38.17
C PHE A 798 -1.38 7.93 -38.91
N ARG A 799 -2.32 7.08 -39.35
CA ARG A 799 -2.02 5.83 -40.09
C ARG A 799 -1.53 6.11 -41.51
N ILE A 800 -2.00 7.20 -42.13
CA ILE A 800 -1.52 7.70 -43.43
C ILE A 800 -0.10 8.23 -43.30
N LYS A 801 0.18 9.03 -42.24
CA LYS A 801 1.53 9.55 -41.97
C LYS A 801 2.52 8.46 -41.53
N TYR A 802 2.05 7.41 -40.87
CA TYR A 802 2.88 6.35 -40.28
C TYR A 802 2.39 4.93 -40.62
N PRO A 803 2.34 4.52 -41.90
CA PRO A 803 1.77 3.24 -42.33
C PRO A 803 2.50 2.03 -41.73
N ALA A 804 3.80 2.18 -41.45
CA ALA A 804 4.64 1.16 -40.83
C ALA A 804 4.28 0.83 -39.36
N ILE A 805 3.34 1.54 -38.72
CA ILE A 805 2.83 1.21 -37.38
C ILE A 805 1.74 0.12 -37.40
N ILE A 806 1.15 -0.19 -38.56
CA ILE A 806 0.02 -1.11 -38.68
C ILE A 806 0.48 -2.57 -38.58
N TYR A 807 0.21 -3.21 -37.43
CA TYR A 807 0.57 -4.62 -37.18
C TYR A 807 -0.47 -5.60 -37.77
N LYS A 808 -0.28 -5.99 -39.04
CA LYS A 808 -1.19 -6.84 -39.83
C LYS A 808 -1.07 -8.35 -39.50
N VAL A 809 -1.35 -8.77 -38.26
CA VAL A 809 -1.31 -10.20 -37.87
C VAL A 809 -2.60 -10.66 -37.21
N ASN A 810 -3.20 -11.74 -37.75
CA ASN A 810 -4.39 -12.38 -37.18
C ASN A 810 -4.07 -13.03 -35.82
N LEU A 811 -4.76 -12.59 -34.77
CA LEU A 811 -4.52 -13.02 -33.39
C LEU A 811 -5.38 -14.24 -33.04
N ALA A 812 -4.73 -15.39 -32.81
CA ALA A 812 -5.38 -16.54 -32.18
C ALA A 812 -6.03 -16.17 -30.85
N SER A 813 -7.10 -16.86 -30.45
CA SER A 813 -7.94 -16.50 -29.28
C SER A 813 -7.19 -16.40 -27.95
N GLY A 814 -6.16 -17.23 -27.73
CA GLY A 814 -5.27 -17.10 -26.57
C GLY A 814 -4.41 -15.83 -26.62
N ASN A 815 -3.94 -15.44 -27.80
CA ASN A 815 -3.17 -14.22 -28.01
C ASN A 815 -4.05 -12.98 -27.87
N SER A 816 -5.29 -12.96 -28.39
CA SER A 816 -6.20 -11.84 -28.22
C SER A 816 -6.65 -11.68 -26.76
N GLN A 817 -6.82 -12.75 -25.99
CA GLN A 817 -7.02 -12.66 -24.53
C GLN A 817 -5.78 -12.10 -23.82
N CYS A 818 -4.57 -12.57 -24.14
CA CYS A 818 -3.33 -12.02 -23.59
C CYS A 818 -3.11 -10.56 -23.99
N ILE A 819 -3.54 -10.14 -25.19
CA ILE A 819 -3.48 -8.75 -25.67
C ILE A 819 -4.60 -7.92 -25.04
N SER A 820 -5.79 -8.45 -24.77
CA SER A 820 -6.80 -7.73 -23.99
C SER A 820 -6.36 -7.52 -22.53
N GLU A 821 -5.66 -8.51 -21.94
CA GLU A 821 -4.97 -8.32 -20.67
C GLU A 821 -3.84 -7.28 -20.81
N ALA A 822 -3.01 -7.34 -21.86
CA ALA A 822 -1.92 -6.40 -22.10
C ALA A 822 -2.36 -4.98 -22.49
N CYS A 823 -3.51 -4.79 -23.15
CA CYS A 823 -4.12 -3.50 -23.43
C CYS A 823 -4.87 -2.99 -22.21
N THR A 824 -5.46 -3.87 -21.38
CA THR A 824 -5.87 -3.47 -20.04
C THR A 824 -4.65 -2.98 -19.25
N VAL A 825 -3.48 -3.62 -19.37
CA VAL A 825 -2.21 -3.18 -18.74
C VAL A 825 -1.67 -1.89 -19.35
N VAL A 826 -1.56 -1.76 -20.67
CA VAL A 826 -0.97 -0.61 -21.36
C VAL A 826 -1.92 0.58 -21.40
N ALA A 827 -3.23 0.40 -21.60
CA ALA A 827 -4.19 1.47 -21.42
C ALA A 827 -4.46 1.75 -19.94
N THR A 828 -4.05 0.86 -19.02
CA THR A 828 -3.83 1.18 -17.60
C THR A 828 -2.40 1.68 -17.33
N SER A 829 -1.56 1.82 -18.37
CA SER A 829 -0.29 2.58 -18.39
C SER A 829 -0.45 3.96 -19.00
N TYR A 830 -1.29 4.13 -20.02
CA TYR A 830 -2.02 5.38 -20.26
C TYR A 830 -3.25 5.46 -19.32
N LEU A 831 -3.35 4.54 -18.32
CA LEU A 831 -3.42 5.04 -16.95
C LEU A 831 -2.04 5.67 -16.63
N ASN A 832 -1.06 5.16 -15.83
CA ASN A 832 -0.70 5.61 -14.42
C ASN A 832 0.64 6.38 -13.68
N ASN A 833 1.62 7.42 -13.85
CA ASN A 833 2.27 8.65 -14.65
C ASN A 833 1.62 9.92 -15.41
N ILE A 834 0.51 10.51 -14.96
CA ILE A 834 -0.40 11.67 -15.28
C ILE A 834 -1.64 11.73 -14.27
N ALA A 835 -1.45 11.16 -13.05
CA ALA A 835 -2.20 10.97 -11.77
C ALA A 835 -1.44 10.50 -10.39
N GLU A 836 -0.13 10.69 -10.00
CA GLU A 836 0.47 11.05 -8.63
C GLU A 836 1.49 12.26 -8.69
N LEU A 837 2.56 12.30 -9.52
CA LEU A 837 3.47 13.47 -9.81
C LEU A 837 3.02 14.74 -10.67
N PHE A 838 1.78 15.24 -10.81
CA PHE A 838 1.52 16.57 -11.50
C PHE A 838 1.46 17.63 -10.41
N GLU A 839 0.99 17.26 -9.24
CA GLU A 839 1.53 17.58 -7.94
C GLU A 839 3.05 17.58 -8.07
N ALA A 840 3.75 16.44 -8.11
CA ALA A 840 5.22 16.52 -8.09
C ALA A 840 5.95 17.05 -9.37
N LYS A 841 5.27 17.41 -10.46
CA LYS A 841 5.84 18.05 -11.68
C LYS A 841 5.48 19.51 -11.76
N VAL A 842 4.20 19.83 -11.58
CA VAL A 842 3.72 21.21 -11.48
C VAL A 842 4.20 21.80 -10.18
N LEU A 843 4.05 21.20 -8.99
CA LEU A 843 4.82 21.62 -7.79
C LEU A 843 6.33 21.72 -8.01
N ARG A 844 6.90 21.01 -9.00
CA ARG A 844 8.34 21.10 -9.31
C ARG A 844 8.66 22.25 -10.26
N TYR A 845 7.75 22.61 -11.16
CA TYR A 845 7.79 23.80 -12.01
C TYR A 845 7.60 25.04 -11.16
N ILE A 846 6.56 24.98 -10.33
CA ILE A 846 6.19 25.89 -9.25
C ILE A 846 7.38 26.06 -8.29
N ARG A 847 8.00 24.96 -7.80
CA ARG A 847 9.30 25.00 -7.09
C ARG A 847 10.38 25.75 -7.85
N TYR A 848 10.40 25.70 -9.17
CA TYR A 848 11.57 26.03 -9.94
C TYR A 848 11.56 27.46 -10.47
N ILE A 849 10.49 27.96 -11.09
CA ILE A 849 10.59 29.22 -11.84
C ILE A 849 10.92 30.44 -10.97
N LEU A 850 10.85 30.30 -9.64
CA LEU A 850 11.18 31.37 -8.69
C LEU A 850 12.43 31.12 -7.87
N GLN A 851 13.16 30.03 -8.21
CA GLN A 851 14.62 30.04 -8.19
C GLN A 851 15.17 31.30 -8.86
N ASN A 852 14.51 31.71 -9.93
CA ASN A 852 14.98 32.79 -10.76
C ASN A 852 14.48 34.15 -10.21
N ALA A 853 13.56 34.16 -9.22
CA ALA A 853 12.90 35.37 -8.71
C ALA A 853 13.31 35.83 -7.28
N PHE A 854 13.58 34.91 -6.33
CA PHE A 854 13.73 35.24 -4.89
C PHE A 854 14.95 34.60 -4.19
N MET A 855 16.18 34.96 -4.57
CA MET A 855 17.43 34.35 -4.07
C MET A 855 17.79 34.67 -2.59
N THR A 856 16.81 34.77 -1.69
CA THR A 856 16.96 34.86 -0.22
C THR A 856 16.16 33.79 0.60
N MET A 857 15.44 32.88 -0.06
CA MET A 857 14.62 31.73 0.38
C MET A 857 15.28 30.30 0.31
N SER A 858 15.68 29.64 1.43
CA SER A 858 16.39 28.31 1.39
C SER A 858 15.64 27.14 0.74
N PRO A 859 16.31 26.00 0.41
CA PRO A 859 15.76 24.78 -0.17
C PRO A 859 14.91 23.96 0.80
N ASP A 860 14.58 24.55 1.96
CA ASP A 860 13.51 24.04 2.79
C ASP A 860 12.38 25.06 3.20
N HIS A 861 12.53 26.39 3.07
CA HIS A 861 11.38 27.29 2.81
C HIS A 861 11.00 27.14 1.33
N VAL A 862 10.66 25.89 0.99
CA VAL A 862 10.41 25.24 -0.36
C VAL A 862 9.64 23.88 0.11
N ALA A 863 9.45 23.60 1.41
CA ALA A 863 8.85 22.38 1.94
C ALA A 863 7.44 21.92 1.47
N LYS A 864 6.23 22.47 1.74
CA LYS A 864 5.62 23.52 2.63
C LYS A 864 6.16 24.95 2.62
N VAL A 865 7.22 25.21 1.90
CA VAL A 865 7.34 26.42 1.07
C VAL A 865 7.47 26.14 -0.45
N ALA A 866 7.25 24.89 -0.92
CA ALA A 866 6.74 24.62 -2.28
C ALA A 866 5.64 23.58 -2.24
N LYS A 867 4.48 23.96 -2.79
CA LYS A 867 3.15 24.02 -2.12
C LYS A 867 2.47 25.42 -2.11
N GLU A 868 2.09 26.09 -0.97
CA GLU A 868 1.22 27.25 -0.42
C GLU A 868 1.06 28.92 -0.85
N PHE A 869 0.21 29.89 -1.54
CA PHE A 869 -0.93 30.32 -2.63
C PHE A 869 -1.01 29.87 -4.15
N CYS A 870 -0.20 30.40 -5.08
CA CYS A 870 -0.21 30.12 -6.52
C CYS A 870 -0.60 28.73 -7.03
N TYR A 871 -0.14 27.52 -6.69
CA TYR A 871 -0.74 26.30 -7.26
C TYR A 871 -2.25 26.33 -7.04
N GLN A 872 -2.85 26.98 -6.00
CA GLN A 872 -4.25 27.40 -5.64
C GLN A 872 -4.71 28.72 -6.28
N MET A 873 -3.83 29.57 -6.81
CA MET A 873 -4.20 30.79 -7.57
C MET A 873 -4.09 30.59 -9.09
N VAL A 874 -3.05 29.88 -9.54
CA VAL A 874 -3.07 28.95 -10.64
C VAL A 874 -4.27 28.02 -10.49
N CYS A 875 -4.43 27.32 -9.38
CA CYS A 875 -5.66 26.59 -9.06
C CYS A 875 -6.80 27.57 -8.69
N LYS A 876 -6.67 28.86 -8.98
CA LYS A 876 -7.63 29.98 -8.96
C LYS A 876 -8.69 30.09 -7.86
N GLY A 877 -8.48 29.38 -6.76
CA GLY A 877 -9.13 29.62 -5.51
C GLY A 877 -8.50 30.74 -4.71
N ASN A 878 -8.36 30.51 -3.41
CA ASN A 878 -8.66 31.52 -2.38
C ASN A 878 -7.36 32.01 -1.61
N PRO A 879 -7.34 32.88 -0.55
CA PRO A 879 -6.12 33.41 0.15
C PRO A 879 -5.66 32.85 1.60
N VAL A 880 -4.84 33.51 2.48
CA VAL A 880 -3.75 33.15 3.53
C VAL A 880 -2.29 32.96 3.10
N TRP A 881 -1.33 33.85 3.35
CA TRP A 881 0.09 33.44 3.16
C TRP A 881 0.57 32.32 4.08
N PRO A 882 1.50 31.43 3.70
CA PRO A 882 2.22 30.58 4.64
C PRO A 882 3.36 31.43 5.23
N LYS A 883 2.97 32.54 5.85
CA LYS A 883 3.51 33.00 7.12
C LYS A 883 3.78 31.70 7.92
N SER A 884 5.02 31.23 8.19
CA SER A 884 6.26 31.90 8.63
C SER A 884 6.77 32.97 7.77
N ILE A 885 6.57 32.84 6.47
CA ILE A 885 7.05 33.87 5.58
C ILE A 885 6.14 35.08 5.75
N GLN A 886 6.49 35.87 6.76
CA GLN A 886 6.64 37.30 6.56
C GLN A 886 7.44 37.50 5.28
N LEU A 887 6.69 37.58 4.20
CA LEU A 887 7.03 38.36 3.05
C LEU A 887 6.56 39.78 3.27
N SER A 888 7.38 40.72 2.84
CA SER A 888 6.91 42.05 2.47
C SER A 888 5.80 41.98 1.41
N GLU A 889 4.84 42.91 1.41
CA GLU A 889 3.76 42.90 0.41
C GLU A 889 4.26 43.07 -1.04
N GLY A 890 5.45 43.66 -1.22
CA GLY A 890 6.17 43.72 -2.49
C GLY A 890 6.61 42.34 -2.99
N GLU A 891 7.30 41.54 -2.16
CA GLU A 891 7.57 40.14 -2.48
C GLU A 891 6.26 39.40 -2.76
N GLN A 892 5.25 39.57 -1.88
CA GLN A 892 3.95 38.92 -2.04
C GLN A 892 3.36 39.16 -3.44
N SER A 893 3.35 40.40 -3.91
CA SER A 893 2.72 40.79 -5.17
C SER A 893 3.49 40.32 -6.40
N ARG A 894 4.83 40.44 -6.41
CA ARG A 894 5.72 39.87 -7.44
C ARG A 894 5.58 38.34 -7.57
N ILE A 895 5.13 37.67 -6.52
CA ILE A 895 4.83 36.24 -6.57
C ILE A 895 3.45 35.97 -7.19
N LYS A 896 2.42 36.81 -6.93
CA LYS A 896 1.09 36.78 -7.59
C LYS A 896 1.26 36.81 -9.11
N GLU A 897 2.12 37.71 -9.57
CA GLU A 897 2.52 37.92 -10.96
C GLU A 897 3.15 36.66 -11.57
N VAL A 898 4.22 36.13 -10.96
CA VAL A 898 4.87 34.91 -11.47
C VAL A 898 4.00 33.64 -11.31
N CYS A 899 2.95 33.66 -10.49
CA CYS A 899 1.89 32.64 -10.59
C CYS A 899 1.22 32.63 -11.97
N MET A 900 0.92 33.83 -12.47
CA MET A 900 -0.32 34.10 -13.19
C MET A 900 -0.37 33.50 -14.60
N PRO A 901 0.73 33.43 -15.37
CA PRO A 901 0.71 32.77 -16.68
C PRO A 901 0.25 31.31 -16.60
N LEU A 902 0.64 30.57 -15.56
CA LEU A 902 0.18 29.19 -15.40
C LEU A 902 -1.32 29.11 -15.04
N SER A 903 -1.88 30.19 -14.44
CA SER A 903 -3.26 30.37 -13.97
C SER A 903 -4.32 30.51 -15.06
N THR A 904 -3.91 30.77 -16.30
CA THR A 904 -4.82 30.96 -17.45
C THR A 904 -4.91 29.74 -18.35
N HIS A 905 -3.93 28.82 -18.32
CA HIS A 905 -3.93 27.57 -19.10
C HIS A 905 -4.83 26.49 -18.49
N ILE A 906 -6.00 26.95 -18.08
CA ILE A 906 -6.95 26.40 -17.13
C ILE A 906 -8.21 27.23 -17.16
N ASP A 907 -9.34 26.57 -16.97
CA ASP A 907 -10.63 27.22 -17.20
C ASP A 907 -11.71 26.75 -16.22
N VAL A 908 -11.64 25.50 -15.76
CA VAL A 908 -12.38 25.00 -14.61
C VAL A 908 -11.44 23.99 -13.95
N GLN A 909 -11.24 24.14 -12.65
CA GLN A 909 -10.83 23.24 -11.55
C GLN A 909 -9.53 22.23 -11.79
N VAL A 910 -8.72 21.13 -11.31
CA VAL A 910 -8.06 19.99 -10.39
C VAL A 910 -8.53 18.89 -9.31
N THR A 911 -8.74 17.53 -9.54
CA THR A 911 -8.63 16.36 -8.49
C THR A 911 -8.18 14.68 -8.87
N LEU A 912 -9.44 14.24 -8.40
CA LEU A 912 -10.17 13.15 -7.62
C LEU A 912 -11.09 12.16 -8.39
N LYS A 913 -12.41 12.23 -8.13
CA LYS A 913 -13.42 11.93 -9.18
C LYS A 913 -13.35 12.98 -10.22
N SER A 914 -12.36 12.79 -11.01
CA SER A 914 -11.98 13.76 -11.95
C SER A 914 -11.36 12.89 -13.00
N LEU A 915 -12.19 11.95 -13.46
CA LEU A 915 -12.00 10.98 -14.52
C LEU A 915 -13.46 10.47 -14.80
N SER A 916 -14.06 10.74 -15.98
CA SER A 916 -15.40 10.34 -16.50
C SER A 916 -15.87 10.58 -17.99
N ALA A 917 -15.47 11.59 -18.84
CA ALA A 917 -15.77 11.87 -20.28
C ALA A 917 -14.52 11.88 -21.24
N SER A 918 -13.92 13.00 -21.70
CA SER A 918 -12.66 13.03 -22.51
C SER A 918 -11.48 13.79 -21.83
N SER A 919 -10.25 13.23 -21.72
CA SER A 919 -9.17 13.67 -20.80
C SER A 919 -8.18 14.75 -21.24
N GLY A 920 -8.30 15.26 -22.45
CA GLY A 920 -7.28 16.13 -23.01
C GLY A 920 -7.03 17.44 -22.24
N LYS A 921 -8.01 17.98 -21.50
CA LYS A 921 -7.99 19.43 -21.22
C LYS A 921 -6.98 19.91 -20.14
N PHE A 922 -6.28 19.00 -19.43
CA PHE A 922 -5.03 19.33 -18.70
C PHE A 922 -3.75 18.85 -19.39
N VAL A 923 -3.83 18.05 -20.46
CA VAL A 923 -2.66 17.70 -21.28
C VAL A 923 -2.06 18.99 -21.86
N ARG A 924 -2.92 19.95 -22.22
CA ARG A 924 -2.61 21.37 -22.56
C ARG A 924 -1.66 22.06 -21.57
N SER A 925 -1.55 21.55 -20.35
CA SER A 925 -1.01 22.29 -19.20
C SER A 925 0.22 21.66 -18.58
N LEU A 926 0.35 20.34 -18.68
CA LEU A 926 1.69 19.74 -18.69
C LEU A 926 2.45 20.10 -19.96
N ALA A 927 1.76 20.36 -21.08
CA ALA A 927 2.39 20.90 -22.28
C ALA A 927 2.95 22.31 -22.02
N TYR A 928 2.17 23.25 -21.48
CA TYR A 928 2.68 24.57 -21.07
C TYR A 928 3.87 24.47 -20.10
N ILE A 929 3.78 23.68 -19.03
CA ILE A 929 4.91 23.54 -18.09
C ILE A 929 6.16 22.92 -18.71
N LEU A 930 5.98 22.10 -19.74
CA LEU A 930 7.08 21.52 -20.49
C LEU A 930 7.64 22.52 -21.51
N SER A 931 6.82 23.38 -22.13
CA SER A 931 7.28 24.46 -23.02
C SER A 931 8.12 25.50 -22.29
N GLU A 932 7.67 25.88 -21.09
CA GLU A 932 8.40 26.83 -20.23
C GLU A 932 9.75 26.26 -19.81
N TYR A 933 9.79 25.00 -19.33
CA TYR A 933 11.06 24.30 -19.07
C TYR A 933 11.93 24.17 -20.34
N GLU A 934 11.36 23.86 -21.50
CA GLU A 934 12.15 23.76 -22.74
C GLU A 934 12.74 25.10 -23.16
N ARG A 935 12.01 26.21 -23.00
CA ARG A 935 12.55 27.57 -23.21
C ARG A 935 13.71 27.86 -22.25
N GLU A 936 13.58 27.51 -20.98
CA GLU A 936 14.65 27.69 -19.98
C GLU A 936 15.87 26.81 -20.26
N HIS A 937 15.70 25.56 -20.72
CA HIS A 937 16.80 24.69 -21.16
C HIS A 937 17.49 25.19 -22.44
N LEU A 938 16.84 26.01 -23.26
CA LEU A 938 17.43 26.64 -24.45
C LEU A 938 18.12 27.97 -24.13
N ALA A 939 17.63 28.73 -23.14
CA ALA A 939 18.18 30.05 -22.76
C ALA A 939 19.34 29.98 -21.75
N HIS A 940 19.53 28.84 -21.07
CA HIS A 940 20.50 28.68 -19.99
C HIS A 940 21.94 28.47 -20.51
N ASN A 941 22.81 29.45 -20.27
CA ASN A 941 24.25 29.31 -20.47
C ASN A 941 24.84 28.34 -19.40
N PRO A 942 25.44 27.19 -19.79
CA PRO A 942 25.95 26.20 -18.84
C PRO A 942 27.17 26.66 -18.02
N TYR A 943 27.74 27.84 -18.31
CA TYR A 943 28.89 28.40 -17.61
C TYR A 943 28.53 29.43 -16.52
N ASP A 944 27.26 29.83 -16.38
CA ASP A 944 26.86 30.74 -15.29
C ASP A 944 26.82 29.99 -13.94
N VAL A 945 27.82 30.26 -13.08
CA VAL A 945 27.95 29.64 -11.76
C VAL A 945 26.95 30.19 -10.74
N ARG A 946 26.27 31.31 -11.03
CA ARG A 946 25.12 31.81 -10.26
C ARG A 946 23.81 31.16 -10.71
N SER A 947 23.83 30.44 -11.84
CA SER A 947 22.70 29.70 -12.38
C SER A 947 22.47 28.35 -11.67
N LEU A 948 21.33 27.75 -11.97
CA LEU A 948 20.51 27.14 -10.94
C LEU A 948 19.96 25.79 -11.42
N PRO A 949 20.46 24.63 -10.94
CA PRO A 949 20.35 23.32 -11.57
C PRO A 949 19.01 23.00 -12.24
N LEU A 950 19.01 23.05 -13.57
CA LEU A 950 17.77 23.04 -14.35
C LEU A 950 16.84 21.85 -14.04
N PRO A 951 15.52 22.09 -14.03
CA PRO A 951 14.53 21.08 -13.72
C PRO A 951 14.49 20.05 -14.83
N ARG A 952 14.55 18.75 -14.47
CA ARG A 952 14.63 17.69 -15.47
C ARG A 952 13.32 17.58 -16.26
N LEU A 953 13.38 17.88 -17.56
CA LEU A 953 12.33 17.63 -18.56
C LEU A 953 11.69 16.25 -18.38
N PHE A 954 10.39 16.17 -18.65
CA PHE A 954 9.57 14.98 -18.42
C PHE A 954 8.70 14.63 -19.63
N THR A 955 8.29 13.37 -19.75
CA THR A 955 7.30 12.97 -20.75
C THR A 955 5.88 13.26 -20.24
N ILE A 956 4.99 13.66 -21.15
CA ILE A 956 3.55 13.78 -20.86
C ILE A 956 2.88 12.40 -21.01
N SER A 957 3.31 11.63 -22.01
CA SER A 957 2.95 10.23 -22.25
C SER A 957 3.89 9.24 -21.54
N PRO A 958 3.47 7.98 -21.33
CA PRO A 958 4.37 6.86 -21.04
C PRO A 958 5.37 6.62 -22.18
N SER A 959 6.63 6.32 -21.84
CA SER A 959 7.62 5.94 -22.84
C SER A 959 7.34 4.54 -23.41
N PRO A 960 7.40 4.34 -24.76
CA PRO A 960 7.30 3.01 -25.35
C PRO A 960 8.49 2.11 -24.95
N SER A 961 8.24 0.80 -24.87
CA SER A 961 9.19 -0.22 -24.40
C SER A 961 9.48 -1.22 -25.51
N PHE A 962 10.69 -1.18 -26.08
CA PHE A 962 11.17 -2.19 -27.04
C PHE A 962 11.59 -3.51 -26.36
N ARG A 963 11.56 -3.55 -25.02
CA ARG A 963 12.04 -4.68 -24.24
C ARG A 963 11.10 -5.86 -24.38
N TRP A 964 11.67 -7.05 -24.55
CA TRP A 964 10.90 -8.30 -24.51
C TRP A 964 10.24 -8.45 -23.14
N GLU A 965 8.91 -8.30 -23.09
CA GLU A 965 8.12 -8.18 -21.86
C GLU A 965 7.58 -9.53 -21.35
N PHE A 966 6.94 -9.50 -20.18
CA PHE A 966 6.35 -10.67 -19.55
C PHE A 966 4.86 -10.78 -19.85
N VAL A 967 4.49 -11.62 -20.81
CA VAL A 967 3.10 -12.01 -21.06
C VAL A 967 2.54 -12.67 -19.80
N THR A 968 1.36 -12.23 -19.38
CA THR A 968 0.65 -12.86 -18.26
C THR A 968 -0.19 -14.01 -18.82
N ILE A 969 0.03 -15.21 -18.28
CA ILE A 969 -0.75 -16.39 -18.61
C ILE A 969 -1.67 -16.65 -17.42
N SER A 970 -2.91 -16.18 -17.55
CA SER A 970 -3.98 -16.43 -16.59
C SER A 970 -4.58 -17.84 -16.81
N THR A 971 -5.48 -18.30 -15.92
CA THR A 971 -6.22 -19.54 -16.18
C THR A 971 -7.01 -19.43 -17.50
N ASN A 972 -7.56 -18.26 -17.81
CA ASN A 972 -8.33 -18.01 -19.03
C ASN A 972 -7.42 -18.13 -20.25
N SER A 973 -6.28 -17.43 -20.27
CA SER A 973 -5.29 -17.55 -21.35
C SER A 973 -4.83 -19.00 -21.54
N LEU A 974 -4.51 -19.70 -20.44
CA LEU A 974 -4.08 -21.10 -20.48
C LEU A 974 -5.17 -22.01 -21.06
N CYS A 975 -6.44 -21.84 -20.68
CA CYS A 975 -7.56 -22.57 -21.26
C CYS A 975 -7.73 -22.29 -22.76
N CYS A 976 -7.55 -21.04 -23.21
CA CYS A 976 -7.56 -20.70 -24.64
C CYS A 976 -6.39 -21.33 -25.40
N PHE A 977 -5.19 -21.40 -24.81
CA PHE A 977 -4.02 -22.07 -25.39
C PHE A 977 -4.16 -23.60 -25.42
N THR A 978 -4.88 -24.21 -24.49
CA THR A 978 -5.03 -25.68 -24.38
C THR A 978 -6.38 -26.21 -24.85
N LYS A 979 -7.26 -25.34 -25.35
CA LYS A 979 -8.67 -25.61 -25.72
C LYS A 979 -9.52 -26.23 -24.58
N GLU A 980 -9.13 -26.09 -23.31
CA GLU A 980 -9.82 -26.70 -22.15
C GLU A 980 -10.98 -25.82 -21.61
N LYS A 981 -12.05 -26.45 -21.12
CA LYS A 981 -13.17 -25.74 -20.45
C LYS A 981 -12.68 -25.09 -19.15
N LEU A 982 -12.95 -23.79 -18.96
CA LEU A 982 -12.42 -22.98 -17.85
C LEU A 982 -12.78 -23.55 -16.45
N PRO A 983 -11.81 -24.05 -15.66
CA PRO A 983 -12.11 -24.67 -14.38
C PRO A 983 -12.58 -23.66 -13.32
N ARG A 984 -13.72 -23.95 -12.68
CA ARG A 984 -14.28 -23.19 -11.56
C ARG A 984 -13.58 -23.60 -10.24
N GLY A 985 -13.29 -22.63 -9.38
CA GLY A 985 -12.63 -22.86 -8.08
C GLY A 985 -11.11 -23.01 -8.16
N TYR A 986 -10.40 -22.59 -7.10
CA TYR A 986 -8.93 -22.49 -7.11
C TYR A 986 -8.19 -23.82 -7.33
N ASN A 987 -8.65 -24.93 -6.74
CA ASN A 987 -7.93 -26.21 -6.81
C ASN A 987 -7.97 -26.81 -8.22
N ALA A 988 -9.08 -26.70 -8.95
CA ALA A 988 -9.18 -27.14 -10.34
C ALA A 988 -8.26 -26.30 -11.25
N GLN A 989 -8.21 -24.98 -11.01
CA GLN A 989 -7.26 -24.09 -11.69
C GLN A 989 -5.78 -24.40 -11.36
N LEU A 990 -5.48 -24.82 -10.13
CA LEU A 990 -4.13 -25.26 -9.73
C LEU A 990 -3.76 -26.59 -10.42
N ASN A 991 -4.71 -27.53 -10.51
CA ASN A 991 -4.54 -28.80 -11.22
C ASN A 991 -4.19 -28.53 -12.70
N LEU A 992 -4.87 -27.58 -13.37
CA LEU A 992 -4.56 -27.17 -14.75
C LEU A 992 -3.09 -26.69 -14.88
N PHE A 993 -2.64 -25.76 -14.04
CA PHE A 993 -1.22 -25.34 -14.08
C PHE A 993 -0.25 -26.48 -13.72
N TYR A 994 -0.64 -27.43 -12.85
CA TYR A 994 0.18 -28.60 -12.53
C TYR A 994 0.08 -29.73 -13.59
N LYS A 995 -0.81 -29.65 -14.57
CA LYS A 995 -0.81 -30.53 -15.75
C LYS A 995 0.38 -30.17 -16.65
N TYR A 996 0.51 -28.89 -16.98
CA TYR A 996 1.48 -28.38 -17.96
C TYR A 996 2.86 -28.04 -17.40
N PHE A 997 2.98 -27.63 -16.12
CA PHE A 997 4.24 -27.11 -15.58
C PHE A 997 4.86 -27.99 -14.48
N ASP A 998 6.18 -28.18 -14.50
CA ASP A 998 6.96 -28.75 -13.39
C ASP A 998 7.47 -27.66 -12.44
N PHE A 999 7.36 -27.96 -11.14
CA PHE A 999 7.74 -27.11 -10.02
C PHE A 999 8.98 -27.65 -9.27
N LYS A 1000 9.57 -28.79 -9.69
CA LYS A 1000 10.79 -29.36 -9.09
C LYS A 1000 11.95 -28.36 -9.03
N GLY A 1001 12.20 -27.62 -10.12
CA GLY A 1001 13.22 -26.56 -10.19
C GLY A 1001 12.99 -25.38 -9.22
N LEU A 1002 11.78 -25.27 -8.66
CA LEU A 1002 11.40 -24.28 -7.65
C LEU A 1002 11.48 -24.85 -6.22
N GLY A 1003 11.84 -26.13 -6.05
CA GLY A 1003 11.94 -26.83 -4.78
C GLY A 1003 10.64 -27.48 -4.28
N PHE A 1004 9.56 -27.51 -5.07
CA PHE A 1004 8.31 -28.21 -4.75
C PHE A 1004 8.25 -29.52 -5.54
N LYS A 1005 7.89 -30.64 -4.92
CA LYS A 1005 8.13 -31.99 -5.51
C LYS A 1005 6.85 -32.80 -5.73
N SER A 1006 5.74 -32.45 -5.10
CA SER A 1006 4.37 -32.83 -5.52
C SER A 1006 3.45 -31.60 -5.69
N ILE A 1007 2.21 -31.82 -6.13
CA ILE A 1007 1.18 -30.76 -6.17
C ILE A 1007 0.74 -30.34 -4.76
N ASP A 1008 0.92 -31.21 -3.77
CA ASP A 1008 0.49 -31.01 -2.38
C ASP A 1008 1.42 -30.04 -1.62
N ASP A 1009 2.66 -29.90 -2.11
CA ASP A 1009 3.57 -28.81 -1.74
C ASP A 1009 3.09 -27.43 -2.26
N LEU A 1010 2.11 -27.39 -3.18
CA LEU A 1010 1.50 -26.17 -3.76
C LEU A 1010 0.04 -25.97 -3.33
N ARG A 1011 -0.66 -27.05 -2.96
CA ARG A 1011 -2.06 -27.01 -2.51
C ARG A 1011 -2.21 -26.28 -1.17
N PRO A 1012 -3.40 -25.76 -0.85
CA PRO A 1012 -3.65 -25.08 0.42
C PRO A 1012 -3.84 -26.13 1.53
N ASN A 1013 -2.81 -26.31 2.36
CA ASN A 1013 -2.76 -27.33 3.42
C ASN A 1013 -2.52 -26.75 4.83
N GLY A 1014 -2.77 -25.45 5.02
CA GLY A 1014 -2.50 -24.71 6.27
C GLY A 1014 -1.01 -24.48 6.61
N LEU A 1015 -0.14 -25.45 6.35
CA LEU A 1015 1.30 -25.43 6.66
C LEU A 1015 2.16 -24.74 5.58
N ASN A 1016 1.62 -24.58 4.38
CA ASN A 1016 2.29 -23.96 3.25
C ASN A 1016 2.33 -22.43 3.40
N ASN A 1017 3.46 -21.92 3.89
CA ASN A 1017 3.77 -20.47 3.92
C ASN A 1017 3.78 -19.80 2.53
N VAL A 1018 3.69 -20.58 1.45
CA VAL A 1018 3.72 -20.18 0.03
C VAL A 1018 2.62 -20.94 -0.70
N LEU A 1019 1.79 -20.26 -1.50
CA LEU A 1019 0.84 -20.85 -2.44
C LEU A 1019 1.11 -20.31 -3.84
N PHE A 1020 0.84 -21.10 -4.87
CA PHE A 1020 0.90 -20.62 -6.25
C PHE A 1020 -0.31 -19.74 -6.58
N SER A 1021 -0.16 -18.73 -7.44
CA SER A 1021 -1.25 -17.78 -7.72
C SER A 1021 -2.27 -18.25 -8.76
N ASN A 1022 -2.06 -19.41 -9.41
CA ASN A 1022 -2.74 -19.80 -10.66
C ASN A 1022 -2.61 -18.70 -11.74
N THR A 1023 -1.38 -18.24 -11.90
CA THR A 1023 -0.94 -17.26 -12.89
C THR A 1023 0.57 -17.40 -13.01
N ILE A 1024 1.09 -17.48 -14.23
CA ILE A 1024 2.52 -17.29 -14.49
C ILE A 1024 2.74 -16.04 -15.32
N LYS A 1025 3.96 -15.51 -15.27
CA LYS A 1025 4.45 -14.52 -16.22
C LYS A 1025 5.58 -15.15 -17.03
N SER A 1026 5.52 -15.07 -18.36
CA SER A 1026 6.53 -15.64 -19.25
C SER A 1026 7.12 -14.56 -20.17
N ASP A 1027 8.44 -14.49 -20.25
CA ASP A 1027 9.16 -13.76 -21.30
C ASP A 1027 9.74 -14.73 -22.36
N GLY A 1028 9.11 -15.90 -22.55
CA GLY A 1028 9.52 -16.95 -23.51
C GLY A 1028 10.83 -17.67 -23.17
N PHE A 1029 11.74 -17.02 -22.43
CA PHE A 1029 12.99 -17.62 -21.94
C PHE A 1029 12.90 -18.00 -20.46
N THR A 1030 12.19 -17.23 -19.63
CA THR A 1030 11.93 -17.55 -18.22
C THR A 1030 10.46 -17.55 -17.86
N VAL A 1031 10.09 -18.42 -16.92
CA VAL A 1031 8.82 -18.31 -16.19
C VAL A 1031 9.07 -17.68 -14.83
N ASP A 1032 8.42 -16.54 -14.60
CA ASP A 1032 8.15 -15.98 -13.29
C ASP A 1032 6.88 -16.64 -12.74
N PHE A 1033 7.07 -17.73 -11.99
CA PHE A 1033 5.98 -18.36 -11.25
C PHE A 1033 5.55 -17.41 -10.15
N LEU A 1034 4.37 -16.80 -10.31
CA LEU A 1034 3.84 -15.85 -9.34
C LEU A 1034 3.31 -16.62 -8.14
N PHE A 1035 4.07 -16.57 -7.05
CA PHE A 1035 3.72 -17.15 -5.77
C PHE A 1035 3.20 -16.09 -4.82
N GLU A 1036 2.15 -16.47 -4.12
CA GLU A 1036 1.69 -15.80 -2.94
C GLU A 1036 2.46 -16.40 -1.76
N LYS A 1037 3.01 -15.57 -0.86
CA LYS A 1037 3.44 -16.09 0.45
C LYS A 1037 2.81 -15.30 1.57
N ARG A 1038 2.74 -15.94 2.74
CA ARG A 1038 2.47 -15.22 3.98
C ARG A 1038 3.48 -14.08 4.06
N LYS A 1039 3.02 -12.93 4.57
CA LYS A 1039 3.88 -11.76 4.67
C LYS A 1039 5.06 -12.13 5.59
N ALA A 1040 6.20 -11.44 5.56
CA ALA A 1040 7.38 -11.87 6.34
C ALA A 1040 7.23 -11.70 7.88
N THR A 1041 6.02 -11.91 8.41
CA THR A 1041 5.21 -10.93 9.13
C THR A 1041 4.32 -11.48 10.21
N ALA A 1042 3.94 -12.75 10.12
CA ALA A 1042 3.88 -13.56 11.33
C ALA A 1042 5.19 -14.36 11.29
N LEU A 1043 6.33 -13.65 11.38
CA LEU A 1043 7.66 -14.17 11.05
C LEU A 1043 8.91 -13.34 11.47
N LYS A 1044 8.88 -12.08 11.97
CA LYS A 1044 9.94 -11.75 12.99
C LYS A 1044 9.63 -12.55 14.21
N GLU A 1045 8.37 -12.59 14.58
CA GLU A 1045 7.92 -13.13 15.84
C GLU A 1045 7.55 -14.60 15.71
N VAL A 1046 8.38 -15.31 14.95
CA VAL A 1046 8.85 -16.60 15.44
C VAL A 1046 10.39 -16.63 15.47
N LYS A 1047 11.04 -15.51 15.83
CA LYS A 1047 12.46 -15.12 15.75
C LYS A 1047 13.03 -13.99 16.74
N LYS A 1048 13.11 -14.12 18.09
CA LYS A 1048 14.02 -13.44 19.10
C LYS A 1048 14.42 -14.19 20.45
N ASP A 1049 14.97 -15.42 20.51
CA ASP A 1049 15.59 -16.08 21.72
C ASP A 1049 16.99 -16.63 21.45
N ILE A 1050 18.05 -16.23 22.14
CA ILE A 1050 19.48 -16.55 21.92
C ILE A 1050 20.14 -15.90 20.66
N GLN A 1051 19.84 -14.63 20.42
CA GLN A 1051 20.84 -13.55 20.48
C GLN A 1051 20.66 -12.94 21.88
N ASN A 1052 21.03 -13.79 22.84
CA ASN A 1052 20.78 -13.78 24.29
C ASN A 1052 21.90 -14.56 25.02
N HIS A 1053 22.90 -15.05 24.28
CA HIS A 1053 24.28 -14.81 24.65
C HIS A 1053 24.72 -13.88 23.52
N ASP A 1054 24.36 -12.60 23.62
CA ASP A 1054 24.98 -11.56 22.81
C ASP A 1054 26.20 -11.15 23.62
N LEU A 1055 27.22 -12.02 23.54
CA LEU A 1055 28.41 -11.97 24.38
C LEU A 1055 29.08 -10.60 24.20
N VAL A 1056 29.33 -9.92 25.31
CA VAL A 1056 30.01 -8.62 25.33
C VAL A 1056 31.53 -8.81 25.46
N LEU A 1057 32.31 -7.73 25.49
CA LEU A 1057 33.77 -7.84 25.58
C LEU A 1057 34.24 -8.08 27.01
N GLU A 1058 33.36 -7.78 27.97
CA GLU A 1058 33.50 -7.93 29.40
C GLU A 1058 33.27 -9.39 29.88
N ASP A 1059 32.76 -10.28 29.01
CA ASP A 1059 32.50 -11.71 29.29
C ASP A 1059 33.75 -12.60 29.24
N PHE A 1060 34.88 -12.01 28.87
CA PHE A 1060 36.11 -12.70 28.52
C PHE A 1060 37.29 -11.89 29.05
N GLU A 1061 38.27 -12.56 29.64
CA GLU A 1061 39.57 -11.90 29.84
C GLU A 1061 40.18 -11.57 28.48
N TYR A 1062 40.94 -10.48 28.40
CA TYR A 1062 41.58 -10.01 27.15
C TYR A 1062 42.32 -11.15 26.43
N GLU A 1063 42.99 -11.98 27.23
CA GLU A 1063 43.78 -13.12 26.80
C GLU A 1063 42.93 -14.31 26.33
N GLU A 1064 41.67 -14.45 26.78
CA GLU A 1064 40.73 -15.43 26.19
C GLU A 1064 40.20 -14.92 24.84
N VAL A 1065 39.89 -13.63 24.72
CA VAL A 1065 39.49 -13.02 23.43
C VAL A 1065 40.60 -13.19 22.40
N GLU A 1066 41.87 -13.04 22.82
CA GLU A 1066 43.04 -13.21 21.96
C GLU A 1066 43.38 -14.68 21.65
N ARG A 1067 43.28 -15.59 22.63
CA ARG A 1067 43.63 -17.02 22.45
C ARG A 1067 42.52 -17.85 21.78
N ILE A 1068 41.24 -17.59 22.06
CA ILE A 1068 40.11 -18.44 21.65
C ILE A 1068 39.27 -17.82 20.51
N TYR A 1069 39.14 -16.49 20.48
CA TYR A 1069 38.25 -15.80 19.55
C TYR A 1069 38.99 -15.10 18.40
N GLN A 1070 38.21 -14.65 17.41
CA GLN A 1070 38.70 -13.76 16.35
C GLN A 1070 37.75 -12.58 16.27
N PRO A 1071 37.98 -11.48 17.02
CA PRO A 1071 37.13 -10.30 16.97
C PRO A 1071 37.16 -9.66 15.58
N VAL A 1072 36.00 -9.14 15.15
CA VAL A 1072 35.78 -8.57 13.81
C VAL A 1072 34.96 -7.28 13.92
N PHE A 1073 35.64 -6.14 13.88
CA PHE A 1073 35.02 -4.81 13.96
C PHE A 1073 34.53 -4.37 12.58
N ILE A 1074 33.20 -4.27 12.37
CA ILE A 1074 32.61 -4.05 11.03
C ILE A 1074 32.04 -2.64 10.87
N ASP A 1075 32.67 -1.83 10.02
CA ASP A 1075 32.13 -0.54 9.56
C ASP A 1075 31.31 -0.70 8.25
N PRO A 1076 30.02 -0.33 8.21
CA PRO A 1076 29.23 -0.17 6.99
C PRO A 1076 29.50 1.19 6.30
N GLY A 1077 30.77 1.52 6.06
CA GLY A 1077 31.23 2.84 5.62
C GLY A 1077 30.77 3.25 4.21
N ARG A 1078 30.66 4.57 3.98
CA ARG A 1078 29.95 5.17 2.82
C ARG A 1078 30.38 4.70 1.42
N LYS A 1079 31.60 4.19 1.23
CA LYS A 1079 32.14 3.73 -0.08
C LYS A 1079 32.15 2.20 -0.24
N ALA A 1080 32.06 1.44 0.85
CA ALA A 1080 32.13 -0.03 0.86
C ALA A 1080 30.77 -0.66 1.16
N MET A 1081 30.64 -1.97 0.92
CA MET A 1081 29.52 -2.75 1.49
C MET A 1081 29.80 -3.13 2.95
N TYR A 1082 31.08 -3.30 3.28
CA TYR A 1082 31.65 -3.26 4.62
C TYR A 1082 33.18 -3.10 4.52
N THR A 1083 33.76 -2.52 5.56
CA THR A 1083 35.16 -2.69 5.97
C THR A 1083 35.15 -3.46 7.29
N ALA A 1084 36.11 -4.36 7.51
CA ALA A 1084 36.24 -5.09 8.77
C ALA A 1084 37.70 -5.15 9.21
N ALA A 1085 38.01 -4.75 10.44
CA ALA A 1085 39.30 -5.02 11.09
C ALA A 1085 39.19 -6.34 11.89
N ILE A 1086 40.28 -7.11 11.98
CA ILE A 1086 40.27 -8.48 12.53
C ILE A 1086 41.53 -8.74 13.36
N GLY A 1087 41.34 -9.13 14.63
CA GLY A 1087 42.38 -9.16 15.66
C GLY A 1087 42.31 -7.94 16.58
N LEU A 1088 42.95 -8.02 17.75
CA LEU A 1088 43.06 -6.93 18.74
C LEU A 1088 44.37 -6.14 18.57
N ASP A 1089 45.48 -6.85 18.40
CA ASP A 1089 46.82 -6.29 18.19
C ASP A 1089 46.85 -5.26 17.04
N THR A 1090 47.24 -4.04 17.38
CA THR A 1090 47.33 -2.90 16.45
C THR A 1090 48.42 -3.10 15.39
N SER A 1091 49.44 -3.94 15.65
CA SER A 1091 50.54 -4.20 14.71
C SER A 1091 50.22 -5.28 13.65
N ASN A 1092 49.44 -6.33 13.96
CA ASN A 1092 49.14 -7.43 13.02
C ASN A 1092 47.67 -7.54 12.54
N HIS A 1093 46.75 -6.65 12.94
CA HIS A 1093 45.33 -6.75 12.57
C HIS A 1093 45.06 -6.80 11.05
N GLN A 1094 44.15 -7.69 10.62
CA GLN A 1094 43.81 -7.89 9.20
C GLN A 1094 42.59 -7.08 8.75
N ILE A 1095 42.80 -6.05 7.93
CA ILE A 1095 41.70 -5.29 7.31
C ILE A 1095 41.12 -6.06 6.10
N ARG A 1096 39.88 -6.57 6.23
CA ARG A 1096 39.10 -7.23 5.18
C ARG A 1096 37.91 -6.36 4.74
N GLN A 1097 37.98 -5.82 3.53
CA GLN A 1097 36.93 -4.99 2.91
C GLN A 1097 36.24 -5.68 1.72
N CYS A 1098 34.94 -5.40 1.53
CA CYS A 1098 34.22 -5.66 0.29
C CYS A 1098 33.67 -4.34 -0.27
N SER A 1099 34.30 -3.81 -1.31
CA SER A 1099 33.86 -2.56 -1.94
C SER A 1099 32.53 -2.70 -2.68
N THR A 1100 31.87 -1.55 -2.92
CA THR A 1100 30.67 -1.48 -3.76
C THR A 1100 30.94 -1.99 -5.20
N LYS A 1101 32.13 -1.71 -5.73
CA LYS A 1101 32.63 -2.20 -7.03
C LYS A 1101 32.73 -3.73 -7.06
N GLU A 1102 33.24 -4.34 -5.98
CA GLU A 1102 33.31 -5.79 -5.85
C GLU A 1102 31.92 -6.45 -5.76
N TYR A 1103 30.96 -5.86 -5.04
CA TYR A 1103 29.58 -6.35 -5.05
C TYR A 1103 28.95 -6.31 -6.45
N TYR A 1104 29.12 -5.23 -7.23
CA TYR A 1104 28.64 -5.19 -8.61
C TYR A 1104 29.35 -6.20 -9.53
N ASN A 1105 30.62 -6.52 -9.27
CA ASN A 1105 31.32 -7.61 -9.96
C ASN A 1105 30.78 -9.01 -9.57
N LEU A 1106 30.57 -9.26 -8.27
CA LEU A 1106 30.05 -10.54 -7.74
C LEU A 1106 28.61 -10.83 -8.18
N THR A 1107 27.78 -9.77 -8.29
CA THR A 1107 26.43 -9.89 -8.87
C THR A 1107 26.43 -10.07 -10.39
N GLY A 1108 27.60 -9.95 -11.04
CA GLY A 1108 27.73 -9.93 -12.50
C GLY A 1108 27.17 -8.67 -13.16
N SER A 1109 26.78 -7.65 -12.39
CA SER A 1109 26.16 -6.41 -12.91
C SER A 1109 27.13 -5.67 -13.84
N THR A 1110 28.39 -5.50 -13.43
CA THR A 1110 29.42 -4.85 -14.25
C THR A 1110 29.60 -5.57 -15.59
N LYS A 1111 29.77 -6.90 -15.57
CA LYS A 1111 29.95 -7.72 -16.79
C LYS A 1111 28.68 -7.79 -17.66
N TYR A 1112 27.50 -7.74 -17.05
CA TYR A 1112 26.24 -7.62 -17.78
C TYR A 1112 26.19 -6.28 -18.53
N SER A 1113 26.42 -5.16 -17.85
CA SER A 1113 26.38 -3.82 -18.47
C SER A 1113 27.46 -3.68 -19.55
N SER A 1114 28.71 -4.08 -19.28
CA SER A 1114 29.79 -4.01 -20.28
C SER A 1114 29.50 -4.86 -21.52
N ARG A 1115 28.90 -6.04 -21.38
CA ARG A 1115 28.54 -6.89 -22.53
C ARG A 1115 27.29 -6.39 -23.25
N LEU A 1116 26.31 -5.86 -22.52
CA LEU A 1116 25.14 -5.24 -23.14
C LEU A 1116 25.54 -4.00 -23.95
N GLN A 1117 26.48 -3.20 -23.43
CA GLN A 1117 27.03 -2.05 -24.14
C GLN A 1117 27.78 -2.50 -25.40
N LYS A 1118 28.78 -3.40 -25.27
CA LYS A 1118 29.49 -3.97 -26.45
C LYS A 1118 28.53 -4.60 -27.47
N LEU A 1119 27.43 -5.21 -27.02
CA LEU A 1119 26.41 -5.74 -27.93
C LEU A 1119 25.66 -4.62 -28.67
N LYS A 1120 25.28 -3.52 -28.00
CA LYS A 1120 24.71 -2.33 -28.64
C LYS A 1120 25.69 -1.74 -29.66
N ASP A 1121 26.93 -1.54 -29.24
CA ASP A 1121 28.00 -0.98 -30.09
C ASP A 1121 28.13 -1.83 -31.37
N SER A 1122 28.29 -3.16 -31.22
CA SER A 1122 28.37 -4.12 -32.34
C SER A 1122 27.11 -4.27 -33.21
N LYS A 1123 25.98 -3.69 -32.80
CA LYS A 1123 24.70 -3.72 -33.54
C LYS A 1123 24.24 -2.32 -33.96
N GLY A 1124 25.10 -1.31 -33.90
CA GLY A 1124 24.76 0.08 -34.22
C GLY A 1124 23.68 0.68 -33.29
N LEU A 1125 23.41 0.06 -32.16
CA LEU A 1125 22.29 0.39 -31.28
C LEU A 1125 22.65 1.50 -30.29
N THR A 1126 23.94 1.79 -30.10
CA THR A 1126 24.41 2.88 -29.24
C THR A 1126 24.15 4.24 -29.88
N SER A 1127 24.55 4.44 -31.13
CA SER A 1127 24.22 5.65 -31.91
C SER A 1127 22.70 5.78 -32.10
N ILE A 1128 21.99 4.67 -32.37
CA ILE A 1128 20.53 4.69 -32.43
C ILE A 1128 19.92 5.19 -31.11
N GLU A 1129 20.41 4.75 -29.94
CA GLU A 1129 19.90 5.18 -28.63
C GLU A 1129 20.31 6.59 -28.21
N THR A 1130 21.54 7.04 -28.49
CA THR A 1130 21.98 8.41 -28.15
C THR A 1130 21.22 9.45 -28.95
N ASN A 1131 20.87 9.13 -30.20
CA ASN A 1131 20.26 10.06 -31.13
C ASN A 1131 18.71 9.99 -31.12
N ILE A 1132 18.09 9.25 -30.17
CA ILE A 1132 16.63 9.29 -29.95
C ILE A 1132 16.22 10.72 -29.58
N PRO A 1133 15.39 11.42 -30.40
CA PRO A 1133 14.94 12.76 -30.06
C PRO A 1133 14.13 12.77 -28.77
N THR A 1134 14.18 13.87 -28.02
CA THR A 1134 13.58 13.90 -26.68
C THR A 1134 12.05 13.83 -26.73
N GLN A 1135 11.50 12.65 -26.43
CA GLN A 1135 10.07 12.43 -26.13
C GLN A 1135 9.54 13.22 -24.90
N LYS A 1136 10.40 14.03 -24.26
CA LYS A 1136 10.09 14.91 -23.14
C LYS A 1136 9.91 16.35 -23.65
N THR A 1137 9.06 16.52 -24.66
CA THR A 1137 8.82 17.79 -25.34
C THR A 1137 7.33 18.11 -25.41
N CYS A 1138 6.98 19.40 -25.39
CA CYS A 1138 5.66 19.89 -25.78
C CYS A 1138 5.55 20.12 -27.30
N SER A 1139 6.68 20.28 -28.00
CA SER A 1139 6.70 20.68 -29.40
C SER A 1139 6.22 19.52 -30.26
N SER A 1140 5.13 19.75 -30.98
CA SER A 1140 4.57 18.78 -31.94
C SER A 1140 5.64 18.35 -32.95
N ILE A 1141 6.45 19.28 -33.44
CA ILE A 1141 7.53 19.01 -34.41
C ILE A 1141 8.63 18.13 -33.81
N LEU A 1142 9.07 18.39 -32.57
CA LEU A 1142 10.09 17.58 -31.91
C LEU A 1142 9.56 16.18 -31.52
N TYR A 1143 8.28 16.08 -31.13
CA TYR A 1143 7.63 14.79 -30.86
C TYR A 1143 7.39 13.99 -32.15
N ASP A 1144 7.08 14.65 -33.26
CA ASP A 1144 6.94 14.04 -34.57
C ASP A 1144 8.29 13.50 -35.07
N ARG A 1145 9.38 14.27 -34.93
CA ARG A 1145 10.76 13.78 -35.14
C ARG A 1145 11.08 12.55 -34.28
N PHE A 1146 10.66 12.53 -33.01
CA PHE A 1146 10.78 11.33 -32.16
C PHE A 1146 9.98 10.13 -32.72
N ILE A 1147 8.74 10.33 -33.17
CA ILE A 1147 7.91 9.25 -33.74
C ILE A 1147 8.53 8.71 -35.04
N GLN A 1148 8.91 9.59 -35.98
CA GLN A 1148 9.60 9.24 -37.23
C GLN A 1148 10.83 8.37 -36.92
N TYR A 1149 11.72 8.87 -36.07
CA TYR A 1149 12.96 8.20 -35.68
C TYR A 1149 12.73 6.83 -35.03
N ILE A 1150 11.76 6.74 -34.12
CA ILE A 1150 11.38 5.47 -33.49
C ILE A 1150 10.79 4.48 -34.51
N ILE A 1151 9.97 4.93 -35.46
CA ILE A 1151 9.35 4.05 -36.46
C ILE A 1151 10.38 3.56 -37.49
N ILE A 1152 11.33 4.41 -37.91
CA ILE A 1152 12.45 4.05 -38.78
C ILE A 1152 13.35 2.99 -38.12
N HIS A 1153 13.55 3.06 -36.79
CA HIS A 1153 14.43 2.14 -36.07
C HIS A 1153 13.72 1.00 -35.30
N LYS A 1154 12.38 0.92 -35.36
CA LYS A 1154 11.57 0.00 -34.54
C LYS A 1154 12.03 -1.46 -34.64
N ASP A 1155 12.31 -1.94 -35.85
CA ASP A 1155 12.61 -3.37 -36.06
C ASP A 1155 14.02 -3.72 -35.58
N LYS A 1156 15.00 -2.82 -35.77
CA LYS A 1156 16.35 -2.94 -35.16
C LYS A 1156 16.25 -2.93 -33.63
N LEU A 1157 15.44 -2.05 -33.05
CA LEU A 1157 15.22 -1.94 -31.61
C LEU A 1157 14.52 -3.19 -31.02
N PHE A 1158 13.45 -3.68 -31.63
CA PHE A 1158 12.75 -4.89 -31.19
C PHE A 1158 13.60 -6.16 -31.38
N ALA A 1159 14.32 -6.29 -32.49
CA ALA A 1159 15.24 -7.40 -32.72
C ALA A 1159 16.40 -7.41 -31.70
N PHE A 1160 16.93 -6.24 -31.34
CA PHE A 1160 17.97 -6.13 -30.30
C PHE A 1160 17.42 -6.49 -28.91
N TYR A 1161 16.33 -5.85 -28.51
CA TYR A 1161 15.78 -5.95 -27.16
C TYR A 1161 14.87 -7.18 -26.93
N GLY A 1162 14.78 -8.04 -27.94
CA GLY A 1162 14.02 -9.28 -27.98
C GLY A 1162 14.51 -10.39 -27.04
N LYS A 1163 14.04 -11.60 -27.36
CA LYS A 1163 14.18 -12.86 -26.60
C LYS A 1163 15.57 -13.13 -26.02
N ASP A 1164 16.64 -12.85 -26.77
CA ASP A 1164 18.00 -13.19 -26.34
C ASP A 1164 18.48 -12.40 -25.12
N THR A 1165 18.01 -11.16 -24.94
CA THR A 1165 18.35 -10.35 -23.76
C THR A 1165 17.83 -10.99 -22.47
N ALA A 1166 16.72 -11.75 -22.52
CA ALA A 1166 16.12 -12.40 -21.37
C ALA A 1166 17.06 -13.41 -20.67
N LYS A 1167 17.91 -14.08 -21.45
CA LYS A 1167 18.96 -14.99 -20.95
C LYS A 1167 19.93 -14.29 -20.03
N ASP A 1168 20.34 -13.08 -20.41
CA ASP A 1168 21.29 -12.28 -19.65
C ASP A 1168 20.65 -11.59 -18.44
N ARG A 1169 19.39 -11.15 -18.57
CA ARG A 1169 18.57 -10.72 -17.43
C ARG A 1169 18.45 -11.83 -16.36
N PHE A 1170 18.34 -13.09 -16.78
CA PHE A 1170 18.30 -14.25 -15.87
C PHE A 1170 19.65 -14.53 -15.18
N PHE A 1171 20.78 -14.48 -15.90
CA PHE A 1171 22.10 -14.64 -15.27
C PHE A 1171 22.42 -13.51 -14.28
N LEU A 1172 22.02 -12.27 -14.58
CA LEU A 1172 22.12 -11.14 -13.64
C LEU A 1172 21.29 -11.37 -12.37
N TYR A 1173 20.07 -11.91 -12.51
CA TYR A 1173 19.25 -12.32 -11.36
C TYR A 1173 19.96 -13.40 -10.51
N GLN A 1174 20.54 -14.43 -11.12
CA GLN A 1174 21.30 -15.47 -10.42
C GLN A 1174 22.58 -14.94 -9.74
N GLY A 1175 23.27 -13.97 -10.35
CA GLY A 1175 24.42 -13.30 -9.72
C GLY A 1175 23.99 -12.51 -8.48
N ARG A 1176 22.89 -11.77 -8.56
CA ARG A 1176 22.28 -11.04 -7.43
C ARG A 1176 21.81 -11.94 -6.28
N GLN A 1177 21.58 -13.24 -6.50
CA GLN A 1177 21.32 -14.19 -5.41
C GLN A 1177 22.60 -14.74 -4.76
N ARG A 1178 23.72 -14.84 -5.50
CA ARG A 1178 24.98 -15.45 -5.02
C ARG A 1178 25.93 -14.48 -4.33
N ALA A 1179 25.94 -13.21 -4.71
CA ALA A 1179 26.90 -12.25 -4.17
C ALA A 1179 26.93 -12.16 -2.62
N PRO A 1180 25.79 -12.17 -1.89
CA PRO A 1180 25.81 -12.12 -0.42
C PRO A 1180 26.50 -13.33 0.24
N GLU A 1181 26.37 -14.52 -0.35
CA GLU A 1181 27.03 -15.74 0.14
C GLU A 1181 28.56 -15.67 0.02
N ILE A 1182 29.04 -15.02 -1.05
CA ILE A 1182 30.48 -14.81 -1.26
C ILE A 1182 31.00 -13.70 -0.33
N MET A 1183 30.22 -12.65 -0.09
CA MET A 1183 30.54 -11.57 0.85
C MET A 1183 30.74 -12.06 2.29
N VAL A 1184 29.87 -12.95 2.78
CA VAL A 1184 30.02 -13.57 4.11
C VAL A 1184 31.27 -14.44 4.19
N ASN A 1185 31.63 -15.13 3.11
CA ASN A 1185 32.87 -15.93 3.04
C ASN A 1185 34.15 -15.09 2.95
N MET A 1186 34.10 -13.88 2.38
CA MET A 1186 35.21 -12.91 2.44
C MET A 1186 35.45 -12.43 3.88
N LEU A 1187 34.38 -12.08 4.59
CA LEU A 1187 34.40 -11.57 5.96
C LEU A 1187 35.03 -12.61 6.90
N LEU A 1188 34.34 -13.75 7.08
CA LEU A 1188 34.69 -14.73 8.09
C LEU A 1188 35.98 -15.49 7.76
N ASN A 1189 36.00 -16.14 6.59
CA ASN A 1189 36.99 -17.18 6.30
C ASN A 1189 38.28 -16.68 5.66
N GLY A 1190 38.32 -15.42 5.21
CA GLY A 1190 39.34 -14.91 4.29
C GLY A 1190 39.30 -15.65 2.94
N ASP A 1191 38.76 -15.00 1.90
CA ASP A 1191 38.66 -15.60 0.57
C ASP A 1191 40.03 -15.60 -0.16
N LYS A 1192 40.05 -15.74 -1.49
CA LYS A 1192 41.26 -15.70 -2.32
C LYS A 1192 41.94 -14.32 -2.36
N LYS A 1193 41.26 -13.23 -1.99
CA LYS A 1193 41.86 -11.89 -1.86
C LYS A 1193 42.85 -11.90 -0.69
N TYR A 1194 42.36 -12.30 0.48
CA TYR A 1194 43.08 -12.22 1.76
C TYR A 1194 43.96 -13.43 2.09
N ASN A 1195 43.64 -14.64 1.61
CA ASN A 1195 44.36 -15.86 2.02
C ASN A 1195 45.38 -16.36 0.96
N LYS A 1196 46.68 -16.14 1.21
CA LYS A 1196 47.83 -16.56 0.36
C LYS A 1196 47.81 -18.06 0.03
N LYS A 1197 47.50 -18.94 1.00
CA LYS A 1197 47.40 -20.40 0.80
C LYS A 1197 46.24 -20.78 -0.15
N LYS A 1198 45.04 -20.20 0.01
CA LYS A 1198 43.88 -20.40 -0.91
C LYS A 1198 44.13 -19.80 -2.30
N ARG A 1199 44.81 -18.65 -2.38
CA ARG A 1199 45.25 -18.00 -3.63
C ARG A 1199 46.21 -18.92 -4.41
N ASN A 1200 47.21 -19.49 -3.75
CA ASN A 1200 48.18 -20.40 -4.37
C ASN A 1200 47.55 -21.77 -4.74
N LYS A 1201 46.69 -22.35 -3.89
CA LYS A 1201 45.91 -23.56 -4.23
C LYS A 1201 44.99 -23.33 -5.45
N THR A 1202 44.52 -22.09 -5.64
CA THR A 1202 43.78 -21.68 -6.86
C THR A 1202 44.71 -21.50 -8.06
N LYS A 1203 45.88 -20.83 -7.93
CA LYS A 1203 46.89 -20.74 -9.00
C LYS A 1203 47.31 -22.15 -9.48
N ARG A 1204 47.67 -23.07 -8.57
CA ARG A 1204 48.06 -24.46 -8.90
C ARG A 1204 46.91 -25.24 -9.55
N LYS A 1205 45.64 -25.03 -9.15
CA LYS A 1205 44.47 -25.59 -9.87
C LYS A 1205 44.22 -24.94 -11.24
N LYS A 1206 44.45 -23.63 -11.43
CA LYS A 1206 44.36 -22.98 -12.74
C LYS A 1206 45.45 -23.51 -13.68
N TRP A 1207 46.70 -23.56 -13.21
CA TRP A 1207 47.84 -24.09 -13.95
C TRP A 1207 47.63 -25.57 -14.32
N ARG A 1208 47.19 -26.44 -13.40
CA ARG A 1208 46.81 -27.83 -13.72
C ARG A 1208 45.69 -27.91 -14.77
N LYS A 1209 44.70 -27.01 -14.74
CA LYS A 1209 43.67 -26.92 -15.79
C LYS A 1209 44.24 -26.41 -17.12
N MET A 1210 45.17 -25.47 -17.12
CA MET A 1210 45.83 -24.97 -18.33
C MET A 1210 46.75 -26.04 -18.93
N LYS A 1211 47.56 -26.76 -18.15
CA LYS A 1211 48.37 -27.89 -18.64
C LYS A 1211 47.51 -29.05 -19.16
N LYS A 1212 46.34 -29.34 -18.54
CA LYS A 1212 45.36 -30.29 -19.12
C LYS A 1212 44.66 -29.77 -20.39
N ALA A 1213 44.39 -28.46 -20.50
CA ALA A 1213 43.81 -27.86 -21.70
C ALA A 1213 44.81 -27.81 -22.86
N ALA A 1214 46.08 -27.48 -22.56
CA ALA A 1214 47.19 -27.52 -23.50
C ALA A 1214 47.45 -28.96 -23.97
N LYS A 1215 47.59 -29.95 -23.06
CA LYS A 1215 47.68 -31.36 -23.46
C LYS A 1215 46.48 -31.79 -24.32
N LYS A 1216 45.25 -31.40 -23.99
CA LYS A 1216 44.06 -31.68 -24.83
C LYS A 1216 43.97 -30.85 -26.12
N SER A 1217 44.80 -29.83 -26.27
CA SER A 1217 44.98 -29.07 -27.51
C SER A 1217 46.04 -29.75 -28.39
N ASN A 1218 47.17 -30.16 -27.81
CA ASN A 1218 48.17 -30.97 -28.50
C ASN A 1218 47.57 -32.32 -28.92
N GLU A 1219 46.86 -33.05 -28.07
CA GLU A 1219 46.10 -34.26 -28.46
C GLU A 1219 45.10 -34.02 -29.61
N ARG A 1220 44.65 -32.78 -29.85
CA ARG A 1220 43.82 -32.40 -30.99
C ARG A 1220 44.64 -32.01 -32.22
N LEU A 1221 45.82 -31.41 -32.04
CA LEU A 1221 46.78 -31.14 -33.10
C LEU A 1221 47.42 -32.44 -33.59
N ASP A 1222 47.88 -33.32 -32.69
CA ASP A 1222 48.39 -34.67 -32.98
C ASP A 1222 47.33 -35.51 -33.70
N ARG A 1223 46.05 -35.44 -33.30
CA ARG A 1223 44.95 -36.10 -34.03
C ARG A 1223 44.72 -35.49 -35.42
N LYS A 1224 44.90 -34.17 -35.60
CA LYS A 1224 44.87 -33.53 -36.92
C LYS A 1224 46.10 -33.88 -37.78
N ALA A 1225 47.28 -34.01 -37.17
CA ALA A 1225 48.52 -34.38 -37.83
C ALA A 1225 48.50 -35.85 -38.25
N ARG A 1226 48.01 -36.76 -37.38
CA ARG A 1226 47.76 -38.17 -37.73
C ARG A 1226 46.63 -38.34 -38.73
N ALA A 1227 45.61 -37.46 -38.73
CA ALA A 1227 44.59 -37.44 -39.78
C ALA A 1227 45.17 -36.97 -41.12
N LYS A 1228 46.01 -35.92 -41.13
CA LYS A 1228 46.78 -35.53 -42.33
C LYS A 1228 47.72 -36.64 -42.79
N LYS A 1229 48.48 -37.28 -41.89
CA LYS A 1229 49.35 -38.39 -42.26
C LYS A 1229 48.54 -39.57 -42.82
N LYS A 1230 47.37 -39.90 -42.27
CA LYS A 1230 46.45 -40.88 -42.87
C LYS A 1230 45.76 -40.45 -44.18
N ILE A 1231 45.89 -39.20 -44.60
CA ILE A 1231 45.49 -38.75 -45.93
C ILE A 1231 46.69 -38.96 -46.86
N ASN A 1232 47.85 -38.37 -46.54
CA ASN A 1232 49.10 -38.56 -47.29
C ASN A 1232 49.54 -40.04 -47.43
N ASP A 1233 49.35 -40.87 -46.41
CA ASP A 1233 49.67 -42.32 -46.44
C ASP A 1233 48.65 -43.13 -47.26
N ASN A 1234 47.45 -42.58 -47.50
CA ASN A 1234 46.43 -43.16 -48.38
C ASN A 1234 46.60 -42.66 -49.84
N ASP A 1235 47.10 -41.43 -50.04
CA ASP A 1235 47.35 -40.83 -51.37
C ASP A 1235 48.49 -41.54 -52.14
N VAL A 1236 49.21 -42.47 -51.51
CA VAL A 1236 50.25 -43.31 -52.13
C VAL A 1236 49.66 -44.61 -52.74
N SER A 1237 48.38 -44.91 -52.53
CA SER A 1237 47.73 -46.13 -53.05
C SER A 1237 46.47 -45.86 -53.87
N GLY A 1238 46.66 -45.67 -55.19
CA GLY A 1238 45.66 -46.10 -56.19
C GLY A 1238 44.82 -45.03 -56.88
N THR A 1239 45.23 -44.72 -58.12
CA THR A 1239 44.36 -44.57 -59.32
C THR A 1239 43.20 -43.55 -59.32
N VAL A 1240 43.43 -42.47 -60.08
CA VAL A 1240 42.59 -41.98 -61.21
C VAL A 1240 41.07 -41.90 -61.00
N GLY A 1241 40.56 -40.66 -60.95
CA GLY A 1241 39.14 -40.35 -61.09
C GLY A 1241 38.92 -38.87 -61.41
N THR A 1242 38.81 -38.53 -62.70
CA THR A 1242 38.60 -37.15 -63.18
C THR A 1242 37.15 -36.71 -63.05
N HIS A 1243 36.89 -35.60 -62.34
CA HIS A 1243 35.94 -34.54 -62.73
C HIS A 1243 36.01 -33.34 -61.76
N ASP A 1244 35.30 -32.24 -62.08
CA ASP A 1244 35.87 -30.90 -61.95
C ASP A 1244 34.89 -29.80 -61.44
N VAL A 1245 35.45 -28.62 -61.10
CA VAL A 1245 34.82 -27.28 -61.02
C VAL A 1245 33.78 -26.98 -59.91
N THR A 1246 34.27 -26.31 -58.86
CA THR A 1246 33.58 -25.32 -57.97
C THR A 1246 32.46 -25.83 -57.02
N LYS A 1247 32.15 -25.19 -55.88
CA LYS A 1247 32.39 -23.78 -55.47
C LYS A 1247 32.51 -23.62 -53.94
#